data_AF-A0A1H6IC38-F1
#
_entry.id   AF-A0A1H6IC38-F1
#
_cell.length_a   1.000
_cell.length_b   1.000
_cell.length_c   1.000
_cell.angle_alpha   90.00
_cell.angle_beta   90.00
_cell.angle_gamma   90.00
#
_symmetry.space_group_name_H-M   'P 1'
#
loop_
_entity.id
_entity.type
_entity.pdbx_description
1 polymer ?
#
loop_
_entity_poly.entity_id
_entity_poly.type
_entity_poly.pdbx_seq_one_letter_code
_entity_poly.pdbx_strand_id
1 'polypeptide(L)'
;MPEAIGVRRLAVMAVALSVLVGLSMPVGAASGSVTIDAAIDSGSESTTMQFTFTAPQNGTITSADEPSTGDVSFTFDDRLPMTVQAGQTYRVSYRATADQSASEGTYSESASLYYDDGSTATTESLDLTVDEAEPRFGSVQVDDAPVEVVFTSSGSQTQSVSLDVPNTGNGAMVPEDVAFDTPQGISVSADRMPSRIDGNREGTIDLQVTVDRDAPTGTTRVSGTVQDNLGTSGGDFSFDVDVSTPPVAGVAGSTVDVGDVLVGSSSTAEFRVTEQGGFTGLDGLEVSGGSDADGSIAFDTSGFSTSAGGSDTAAVRITADSDARQHETLRFTTDISGTDPDSPATSVTFEARVIYPATLADVRVPMRTFEFDEPRTVSTQQTDATVEFENGGDLEMDVQSVDASVSDSRIEASVTDVPGAVPGGGTGEATVQLAADPDTPEGTYTLQVRVDAGDAGTETITREIEVQHGTDLAVGESNVAFGEVTITEQRTRTIDVGEALGYNDLSNVELERVSGPDRWLTVNQEPPSDIDAGETGPLVYSLQFDTDAEAYQEYTWRYRVSADGIEAETIEVTAVARLLSPEAIIGDLGEQASAGGWQATTAESTTGALRSMETRLQEGESFSNGDIQRTLTVGQSTVVLIDSVESAQQFQSEGNYEAAQREVISAIIARNMVAQYASNIEDQETSDALETSVSATEDPVASIVDEQRSHYESVLEDGEATALERHFASDNLAELARQRGNGDQADEYESTAESSFAEYQQQVSTGVDHRTTAMNDHRAFADNATLTVLGQPLVLNPARIDEVTAHAASVSGDLEAAESAFREAGATGEAEAVAGTRNEIGTELAILRYSLYGATLLFAVVFLLFVVREVLNARTFVQESQEATAGDFLL
;
A
#
# COMPACT_ATOMS: atom_id res chain seq x y z
N MET A 1 62.43 -14.09 19.16
CA MET A 1 63.74 -14.78 19.06
C MET A 1 64.62 -14.32 20.21
N PRO A 2 65.50 -15.19 20.71
CA PRO A 2 65.93 -15.26 22.11
C PRO A 2 67.43 -14.96 22.32
N GLU A 3 67.80 -14.89 23.60
CA GLU A 3 69.07 -15.28 24.26
C GLU A 3 70.42 -15.19 23.52
N ALA A 4 71.39 -14.52 24.16
CA ALA A 4 72.75 -15.01 24.48
C ALA A 4 73.61 -13.83 24.98
N ILE A 5 74.13 -13.81 26.21
CA ILE A 5 75.43 -14.37 26.64
C ILE A 5 76.60 -13.97 25.73
N GLY A 6 77.57 -13.23 26.27
CA GLY A 6 78.88 -13.03 25.63
C GLY A 6 79.73 -11.92 26.25
N VAL A 7 80.51 -12.13 27.32
CA VAL A 7 81.87 -12.73 27.33
C VAL A 7 83.00 -11.73 27.03
N ARG A 8 83.77 -11.44 28.10
CA ARG A 8 85.24 -11.34 28.20
C ARG A 8 86.03 -10.11 27.66
N ARG A 9 86.71 -9.48 28.64
CA ARG A 9 88.17 -9.51 28.94
C ARG A 9 89.08 -8.36 28.51
N LEU A 10 90.06 -8.19 29.41
CA LEU A 10 91.44 -7.68 29.28
C LEU A 10 91.55 -6.14 29.37
N ALA A 11 92.47 -5.53 30.14
CA ALA A 11 93.70 -5.99 30.82
C ALA A 11 94.04 -4.95 31.94
N VAL A 12 94.57 -5.36 33.12
CA VAL A 12 95.99 -5.21 33.56
C VAL A 12 96.36 -3.74 33.90
N MET A 13 96.85 -3.32 35.07
CA MET A 13 97.96 -3.80 35.93
C MET A 13 97.86 -3.09 37.32
N ALA A 14 97.86 -3.83 38.43
CA ALA A 14 98.88 -3.82 39.50
C ALA A 14 99.42 -2.46 39.99
N VAL A 15 99.23 -2.14 41.28
CA VAL A 15 100.33 -1.99 42.25
C VAL A 15 99.84 -2.48 43.62
N ALA A 16 100.47 -3.55 44.08
CA ALA A 16 100.50 -3.92 45.48
C ALA A 16 101.50 -3.01 46.21
N LEU A 17 101.14 -2.47 47.36
CA LEU A 17 102.15 -2.11 48.36
C LEU A 17 101.68 -2.53 49.75
N SER A 18 101.96 -3.80 50.03
CA SER A 18 102.12 -4.33 51.36
C SER A 18 103.31 -3.62 52.02
N VAL A 19 103.05 -2.74 52.98
CA VAL A 19 104.07 -2.30 53.95
C VAL A 19 103.71 -2.93 55.28
N LEU A 20 104.06 -4.22 55.35
CA LEU A 20 104.16 -4.99 56.58
C LEU A 20 105.52 -4.62 57.19
N VAL A 21 105.58 -3.51 57.92
CA VAL A 21 106.74 -3.18 58.75
C VAL A 21 106.52 -3.84 60.10
N GLY A 22 107.11 -5.04 60.22
CA GLY A 22 107.40 -5.63 61.52
C GLY A 22 108.42 -4.76 62.24
N LEU A 23 107.93 -3.94 63.16
CA LEU A 23 108.72 -3.37 64.25
C LEU A 23 108.18 -3.99 65.53
N SER A 24 109.00 -4.80 66.17
CA SER A 24 108.85 -5.17 67.58
C SER A 24 108.88 -3.89 68.41
N MET A 25 107.71 -3.39 68.79
CA MET A 25 107.56 -2.29 69.73
C MET A 25 107.34 -2.85 71.15
N PRO A 26 107.81 -2.14 72.19
CA PRO A 26 107.59 -2.51 73.59
C PRO A 26 106.09 -2.51 73.93
N VAL A 27 105.73 -3.16 75.03
CA VAL A 27 104.40 -3.04 75.67
C VAL A 27 104.13 -1.54 75.88
N GLY A 28 103.24 -0.99 75.06
CA GLY A 28 102.88 0.42 74.98
C GLY A 28 101.50 0.51 74.34
N ALA A 29 100.75 1.54 74.74
CA ALA A 29 99.33 1.78 74.46
C ALA A 29 98.85 1.26 73.10
N ALA A 30 97.65 0.66 73.07
CA ALA A 30 96.96 0.48 71.79
C ALA A 30 96.70 1.88 71.25
N SER A 31 97.20 2.19 70.06
CA SER A 31 96.99 3.47 69.41
C SER A 31 96.26 3.26 68.08
N GLY A 32 95.37 4.19 67.76
CA GLY A 32 94.64 4.25 66.50
C GLY A 32 94.48 5.69 66.06
N SER A 33 94.13 5.88 64.79
CA SER A 33 93.70 7.19 64.31
C SER A 33 92.41 7.07 63.51
N VAL A 34 91.60 8.13 63.57
CA VAL A 34 90.43 8.37 62.73
C VAL A 34 90.52 9.78 62.18
N THR A 35 89.97 9.99 61.00
CA THR A 35 89.94 11.30 60.36
C THR A 35 88.49 11.73 60.21
N ILE A 36 88.13 12.87 60.79
CA ILE A 36 86.81 13.49 60.67
C ILE A 36 86.85 14.61 59.62
N ASP A 37 85.72 14.91 59.00
CA ASP A 37 85.58 15.92 57.96
C ASP A 37 85.13 17.26 58.56
N ALA A 38 85.94 18.33 58.42
CA ALA A 38 85.61 19.65 58.97
C ALA A 38 84.26 20.22 58.49
N ALA A 39 83.87 19.87 57.25
CA ALA A 39 82.65 20.37 56.61
C ALA A 39 81.38 19.59 56.98
N ILE A 40 81.50 18.49 57.73
CA ILE A 40 80.39 17.60 58.07
C ILE A 40 80.17 17.63 59.58
N ASP A 41 78.98 18.03 60.02
CA ASP A 41 78.67 18.24 61.45
C ASP A 41 77.97 17.04 62.12
N SER A 42 77.75 15.95 61.37
CA SER A 42 76.98 14.79 61.83
C SER A 42 77.52 13.45 61.30
N GLY A 43 77.50 12.43 62.15
CA GLY A 43 78.05 11.10 61.88
C GLY A 43 79.23 10.77 62.79
N SER A 44 79.86 9.62 62.59
CA SER A 44 81.03 9.21 63.35
C SER A 44 81.95 8.30 62.55
N GLU A 45 83.24 8.37 62.88
CA GLU A 45 84.30 7.56 62.29
C GLU A 45 84.89 6.64 63.33
N SER A 46 85.20 5.40 62.94
CA SER A 46 85.69 4.41 63.90
C SER A 46 86.89 3.62 63.38
N THR A 47 87.77 3.23 64.29
CA THR A 47 88.93 2.38 64.03
C THR A 47 89.02 1.28 65.07
N THR A 48 89.59 0.14 64.69
CA THR A 48 89.81 -0.99 65.61
C THR A 48 91.24 -0.96 66.13
N MET A 49 91.38 -0.85 67.44
CA MET A 49 92.64 -0.84 68.17
C MET A 49 92.85 -2.21 68.81
N GLN A 50 94.07 -2.74 68.77
CA GLN A 50 94.37 -4.05 69.35
C GLN A 50 95.61 -3.96 70.23
N PHE A 51 95.56 -4.65 71.36
CA PHE A 51 96.75 -4.92 72.17
C PHE A 51 96.81 -6.37 72.60
N THR A 52 97.99 -6.79 73.01
CA THR A 52 98.21 -8.13 73.54
C THR A 52 98.64 -8.06 75.00
N PHE A 53 98.02 -8.85 75.87
CA PHE A 53 98.44 -8.99 77.25
C PHE A 53 98.77 -10.45 77.56
N THR A 54 99.69 -10.68 78.49
CA THR A 54 100.01 -12.02 78.99
C THR A 54 99.27 -12.24 80.29
N ALA A 55 98.43 -13.27 80.36
CA ALA A 55 97.60 -13.51 81.53
C ALA A 55 98.48 -13.83 82.75
N PRO A 56 98.41 -13.06 83.85
CA PRO A 56 99.24 -13.29 85.04
C PRO A 56 98.84 -14.56 85.80
N GLN A 57 97.57 -15.00 85.66
CA GLN A 57 97.04 -16.20 86.29
C GLN A 57 96.05 -16.94 85.34
N ASN A 58 95.81 -18.22 85.64
CA ASN A 58 94.74 -18.96 84.99
C ASN A 58 93.38 -18.41 85.47
N GLY A 59 92.45 -18.14 84.57
CA GLY A 59 91.13 -17.64 84.94
C GLY A 59 90.22 -17.42 83.73
N THR A 60 89.01 -16.93 83.96
CA THR A 60 88.09 -16.54 82.88
C THR A 60 87.81 -15.05 82.98
N ILE A 61 88.11 -14.29 81.92
CA ILE A 61 87.77 -12.87 81.83
C ILE A 61 86.30 -12.77 81.43
N THR A 62 85.51 -12.04 82.19
CA THR A 62 84.05 -11.92 82.03
C THR A 62 83.57 -10.50 81.74
N SER A 63 84.37 -9.47 82.04
CA SER A 63 84.07 -8.09 81.68
C SER A 63 85.30 -7.31 81.21
N ALA A 64 85.03 -6.22 80.49
CA ALA A 64 85.99 -5.26 79.97
C ALA A 64 85.44 -3.84 80.17
N ASP A 65 86.30 -2.85 80.42
CA ASP A 65 85.92 -1.43 80.49
C ASP A 65 85.63 -0.87 79.10
N GLU A 66 84.61 -0.02 78.94
CA GLU A 66 84.31 0.68 77.69
C GLU A 66 84.30 2.20 77.92
N PRO A 67 85.49 2.83 78.03
CA PRO A 67 85.58 4.25 78.40
C PRO A 67 85.13 5.17 77.26
N SER A 68 84.72 6.39 77.60
CA SER A 68 84.41 7.46 76.64
C SER A 68 84.82 8.81 77.20
N THR A 69 85.34 9.67 76.34
CA THR A 69 85.81 11.02 76.69
C THR A 69 85.45 12.01 75.58
N GLY A 70 84.61 12.97 75.93
CA GLY A 70 84.03 13.91 74.96
C GLY A 70 83.22 13.17 73.91
N ASP A 71 83.52 13.46 72.66
CA ASP A 71 82.89 12.90 71.46
C ASP A 71 83.61 11.64 70.96
N VAL A 72 84.47 11.04 71.79
CA VAL A 72 85.20 9.80 71.49
C VAL A 72 84.81 8.69 72.46
N SER A 73 84.52 7.50 71.96
CA SER A 73 84.16 6.32 72.74
C SER A 73 84.98 5.09 72.35
N PHE A 74 85.27 4.21 73.32
CA PHE A 74 86.00 2.96 73.13
C PHE A 74 85.13 1.79 73.59
N THR A 75 84.78 0.88 72.68
CA THR A 75 83.91 -0.27 72.94
C THR A 75 84.70 -1.57 72.80
N PHE A 76 84.50 -2.55 73.67
CA PHE A 76 85.19 -3.83 73.60
C PHE A 76 84.59 -4.70 72.48
N ASP A 77 85.42 -5.14 71.53
CA ASP A 77 84.93 -5.78 70.29
C ASP A 77 85.04 -7.33 70.33
N ASP A 78 85.74 -7.90 71.31
CA ASP A 78 85.91 -9.35 71.44
C ASP A 78 84.83 -10.04 72.29
N ARG A 79 84.69 -11.37 72.14
CA ARG A 79 83.67 -12.14 72.87
C ARG A 79 84.13 -12.51 74.29
N LEU A 80 83.36 -12.09 75.28
CA LEU A 80 83.44 -12.57 76.66
C LEU A 80 82.31 -13.58 76.94
N PRO A 81 82.51 -14.58 77.83
CA PRO A 81 83.70 -14.82 78.63
C PRO A 81 84.85 -15.50 77.86
N MET A 82 86.10 -15.16 78.17
CA MET A 82 87.30 -15.78 77.58
C MET A 82 88.19 -16.45 78.64
N THR A 83 88.48 -17.74 78.47
CA THR A 83 89.37 -18.45 79.40
C THR A 83 90.84 -18.24 79.02
N VAL A 84 91.64 -17.77 79.97
CA VAL A 84 93.05 -17.47 79.80
C VAL A 84 93.94 -18.33 80.70
N GLN A 85 95.14 -18.65 80.22
CA GLN A 85 96.13 -19.44 80.94
C GLN A 85 97.35 -18.60 81.33
N ALA A 86 97.81 -18.78 82.57
CA ALA A 86 98.97 -18.09 83.12
C ALA A 86 100.18 -18.22 82.19
N GLY A 87 100.78 -17.09 81.82
CA GLY A 87 101.94 -17.04 80.94
C GLY A 87 101.64 -17.15 79.43
N GLN A 88 100.37 -17.31 79.02
CA GLN A 88 99.97 -17.22 77.61
C GLN A 88 99.56 -15.79 77.25
N THR A 89 99.89 -15.38 76.02
CA THR A 89 99.58 -14.05 75.49
C THR A 89 98.30 -14.09 74.65
N TYR A 90 97.37 -13.20 74.96
CA TYR A 90 96.08 -13.03 74.28
C TYR A 90 96.03 -11.67 73.60
N ARG A 91 95.41 -11.61 72.42
CA ARG A 91 95.12 -10.35 71.72
C ARG A 91 93.66 -9.98 71.96
N VAL A 92 93.43 -8.73 72.31
CA VAL A 92 92.10 -8.16 72.44
C VAL A 92 91.96 -6.89 71.61
N SER A 93 90.71 -6.57 71.25
CA SER A 93 90.34 -5.53 70.31
C SER A 93 89.31 -4.59 70.92
N TYR A 94 89.54 -3.29 70.76
CA TYR A 94 88.60 -2.22 71.06
C TYR A 94 88.24 -1.49 69.77
N ARG A 95 86.97 -1.10 69.61
CA ARG A 95 86.55 -0.15 68.59
C ARG A 95 86.52 1.25 69.20
N ALA A 96 87.38 2.11 68.69
CA ALA A 96 87.38 3.52 69.04
C ALA A 96 86.56 4.29 67.99
N THR A 97 85.61 5.10 68.43
CA THR A 97 84.69 5.85 67.56
C THR A 97 84.73 7.33 67.96
N ALA A 98 84.98 8.22 67.01
CA ALA A 98 84.89 9.67 67.18
C ALA A 98 83.68 10.20 66.39
N ASP A 99 82.80 10.97 67.04
CA ASP A 99 81.77 11.73 66.32
C ASP A 99 82.42 12.86 65.51
N GLN A 100 81.78 13.27 64.41
CA GLN A 100 82.28 14.33 63.52
C GLN A 100 82.43 15.69 64.23
N SER A 101 81.81 15.88 65.40
CA SER A 101 81.99 17.07 66.25
C SER A 101 83.23 17.01 67.17
N ALA A 102 83.95 15.88 67.19
CA ALA A 102 85.17 15.75 67.99
C ALA A 102 86.20 16.80 67.55
N SER A 103 87.00 17.31 68.49
CA SER A 103 88.07 18.25 68.16
C SER A 103 89.33 17.50 67.73
N GLU A 104 90.11 18.06 66.81
CA GLU A 104 91.42 17.51 66.45
C GLU A 104 92.31 17.34 67.70
N GLY A 105 92.90 16.16 67.87
CA GLY A 105 93.78 15.87 69.00
C GLY A 105 93.84 14.39 69.40
N THR A 106 94.69 14.08 70.38
CA THR A 106 94.82 12.72 70.92
C THR A 106 93.99 12.56 72.19
N TYR A 107 93.10 11.59 72.17
CA TYR A 107 92.23 11.16 73.27
C TYR A 107 92.79 9.87 73.86
N SER A 108 93.23 9.93 75.12
CA SER A 108 93.85 8.80 75.83
C SER A 108 92.98 8.35 77.00
N GLU A 109 92.56 7.08 76.98
CA GLU A 109 91.80 6.44 78.04
C GLU A 109 92.46 5.14 78.50
N SER A 110 92.19 4.69 79.72
CA SER A 110 92.70 3.38 80.20
C SER A 110 91.57 2.36 80.28
N ALA A 111 91.75 1.21 79.63
CA ALA A 111 90.78 0.13 79.64
C ALA A 111 91.34 -1.12 80.33
N SER A 112 90.57 -1.69 81.26
CA SER A 112 90.95 -2.89 81.99
C SER A 112 90.08 -4.08 81.62
N LEU A 113 90.69 -5.28 81.67
CA LEU A 113 89.97 -6.55 81.58
C LEU A 113 89.92 -7.19 82.96
N TYR A 114 88.78 -7.77 83.33
CA TYR A 114 88.57 -8.33 84.67
C TYR A 114 88.25 -9.82 84.61
N TYR A 115 88.88 -10.57 85.51
CA TYR A 115 88.54 -11.96 85.79
C TYR A 115 87.16 -12.05 86.47
N ASP A 116 86.57 -13.25 86.47
CA ASP A 116 85.30 -13.56 87.11
C ASP A 116 85.28 -13.33 88.64
N ASP A 117 86.45 -13.37 89.28
CA ASP A 117 86.63 -13.02 90.70
C ASP A 117 86.73 -11.51 90.98
N GLY A 118 86.65 -10.68 89.92
CA GLY A 118 86.74 -9.22 89.98
C GLY A 118 88.18 -8.68 90.00
N SER A 119 89.20 -9.53 89.95
CA SER A 119 90.59 -9.08 89.85
C SER A 119 90.94 -8.62 88.44
N THR A 120 91.82 -7.63 88.31
CA THR A 120 92.24 -7.07 87.02
C THR A 120 93.24 -8.01 86.32
N ALA A 121 92.90 -8.45 85.12
CA ALA A 121 93.78 -9.26 84.26
C ALA A 121 94.85 -8.42 83.59
N THR A 122 94.47 -7.24 83.10
CA THR A 122 95.37 -6.26 82.48
C THR A 122 94.68 -4.89 82.47
N THR A 123 95.47 -3.83 82.45
CA THR A 123 95.02 -2.46 82.19
C THR A 123 95.97 -1.88 81.15
N GLU A 124 95.42 -1.38 80.05
CA GLU A 124 96.21 -0.79 78.97
C GLU A 124 95.63 0.57 78.57
N SER A 125 96.51 1.46 78.08
CA SER A 125 96.08 2.75 77.52
C SER A 125 95.60 2.55 76.08
N LEU A 126 94.49 3.22 75.75
CA LEU A 126 93.90 3.36 74.44
C LEU A 126 94.04 4.82 74.01
N ASP A 127 94.92 5.07 73.04
CA ASP A 127 95.17 6.42 72.51
C ASP A 127 94.57 6.54 71.10
N LEU A 128 93.45 7.26 70.95
CA LEU A 128 92.88 7.60 69.65
C LEU A 128 93.33 9.00 69.23
N THR A 129 94.00 9.12 68.09
CA THR A 129 94.25 10.43 67.46
C THR A 129 93.13 10.74 66.48
N VAL A 130 92.43 11.84 66.71
CA VAL A 130 91.43 12.38 65.78
C VAL A 130 92.13 13.46 64.95
N ASP A 131 92.25 13.21 63.66
CA ASP A 131 92.74 14.17 62.68
C ASP A 131 91.53 14.86 62.01
N GLU A 132 91.59 16.18 61.79
CA GLU A 132 90.55 16.91 61.08
C GLU A 132 90.99 17.14 59.62
N ALA A 133 90.16 16.71 58.66
CA ALA A 133 90.41 16.89 57.24
C ALA A 133 89.62 18.08 56.70
N GLU A 134 90.33 19.05 56.14
CA GLU A 134 89.75 20.24 55.51
C GLU A 134 89.57 20.06 53.99
N PRO A 135 88.50 20.60 53.41
CA PRO A 135 88.37 20.73 51.95
C PRO A 135 89.34 21.77 51.38
N ARG A 136 89.61 21.68 50.07
CA ARG A 136 90.36 22.71 49.34
C ARG A 136 89.92 22.77 47.88
N PHE A 137 89.46 23.94 47.44
CA PHE A 137 89.12 24.17 46.02
C PHE A 137 90.32 23.96 45.10
N GLY A 138 90.11 23.21 44.02
CA GLY A 138 90.98 23.19 42.85
C GLY A 138 90.55 24.21 41.81
N SER A 139 91.07 24.07 40.58
CA SER A 139 90.68 24.92 39.44
C SER A 139 89.35 24.48 38.87
N VAL A 140 88.34 25.34 38.96
CA VAL A 140 86.99 25.10 38.46
C VAL A 140 86.97 25.19 36.94
N GLN A 141 86.25 24.28 36.29
CA GLN A 141 86.06 24.26 34.83
C GLN A 141 84.59 24.53 34.50
N VAL A 142 84.37 25.30 33.43
CA VAL A 142 83.03 25.53 32.88
C VAL A 142 82.92 24.66 31.63
N ASP A 143 81.97 23.74 31.64
CA ASP A 143 81.59 22.98 30.47
C ASP A 143 80.58 23.77 29.64
N ASP A 144 80.48 23.47 28.34
CA ASP A 144 79.52 24.10 27.43
C ASP A 144 79.70 25.62 27.20
N ALA A 145 80.95 26.11 27.28
CA ALA A 145 81.34 27.48 26.92
C ALA A 145 82.01 27.56 25.52
N PRO A 146 81.74 28.60 24.69
CA PRO A 146 80.83 29.71 24.95
C PRO A 146 79.36 29.30 24.88
N VAL A 147 78.51 30.01 25.63
CA VAL A 147 77.06 29.77 25.68
C VAL A 147 76.41 30.55 24.55
N GLU A 148 76.00 29.86 23.50
CA GLU A 148 75.33 30.47 22.35
C GLU A 148 73.84 30.68 22.63
N VAL A 149 73.40 31.93 22.51
CA VAL A 149 72.01 32.35 22.68
C VAL A 149 71.53 33.06 21.44
N VAL A 150 70.73 32.35 20.63
CA VAL A 150 70.09 32.91 19.44
C VAL A 150 68.63 33.22 19.77
N PHE A 151 68.24 34.49 19.65
CA PHE A 151 66.85 34.90 19.85
C PHE A 151 65.99 34.46 18.67
N THR A 152 65.16 33.44 18.88
CA THR A 152 64.16 32.98 17.90
C THR A 152 62.78 33.64 18.08
N SER A 153 62.60 34.37 19.18
CA SER A 153 61.38 35.10 19.52
C SER A 153 61.69 36.31 20.41
N SER A 154 60.70 37.18 20.64
CA SER A 154 60.88 38.44 21.38
C SER A 154 61.00 38.30 22.92
N GLY A 155 61.07 37.09 23.45
CA GLY A 155 61.18 36.81 24.90
C GLY A 155 62.60 36.42 25.33
N SER A 156 62.87 36.49 26.64
CA SER A 156 64.15 36.06 27.21
C SER A 156 64.43 34.59 26.88
N GLN A 157 65.69 34.26 26.64
CA GLN A 157 66.14 32.91 26.33
C GLN A 157 66.94 32.35 27.51
N THR A 158 66.78 31.07 27.80
CA THR A 158 67.43 30.42 28.94
C THR A 158 68.24 29.22 28.47
N GLN A 159 69.50 29.14 28.88
CA GLN A 159 70.42 28.03 28.60
C GLN A 159 70.97 27.44 29.91
N SER A 160 71.38 26.18 29.87
CA SER A 160 72.05 25.50 30.98
C SER A 160 73.55 25.39 30.72
N VAL A 161 74.35 25.54 31.78
CA VAL A 161 75.81 25.48 31.75
C VAL A 161 76.26 24.69 32.97
N SER A 162 77.18 23.74 32.82
CA SER A 162 77.67 22.95 33.96
C SER A 162 79.05 23.44 34.42
N LEU A 163 79.26 23.42 35.73
CA LEU A 163 80.46 23.89 36.40
C LEU A 163 81.07 22.76 37.22
N ASP A 164 82.23 22.27 36.82
CA ASP A 164 82.95 21.22 37.51
C ASP A 164 83.87 21.80 38.59
N VAL A 165 83.56 21.46 39.85
CA VAL A 165 84.21 21.97 41.06
C VAL A 165 85.05 20.86 41.71
N PRO A 166 86.38 20.87 41.54
CA PRO A 166 87.25 19.89 42.17
C PRO A 166 87.55 20.25 43.62
N ASN A 167 87.38 19.27 44.52
CA ASN A 167 87.86 19.30 45.89
C ASN A 167 89.20 18.56 45.97
N THR A 168 90.29 19.33 45.98
CA THR A 168 91.68 18.84 46.12
C THR A 168 92.12 18.66 47.58
N GLY A 169 91.25 19.01 48.53
CA GLY A 169 91.46 18.74 49.94
C GLY A 169 91.17 17.28 50.27
N ASN A 170 91.67 16.83 51.43
CA ASN A 170 91.39 15.48 51.91
C ASN A 170 90.02 15.39 52.61
N GLY A 171 89.49 16.51 53.10
CA GLY A 171 88.16 16.59 53.72
C GLY A 171 87.06 16.81 52.68
N ALA A 172 85.84 16.42 53.02
CA ALA A 172 84.66 16.71 52.21
C ALA A 172 84.39 18.21 52.08
N MET A 173 83.84 18.63 50.95
CA MET A 173 83.41 20.00 50.65
C MET A 173 81.90 20.01 50.46
N VAL A 174 81.20 20.97 51.04
CA VAL A 174 79.77 21.19 50.78
C VAL A 174 79.62 22.58 50.17
N PRO A 175 79.42 22.69 48.84
CA PRO A 175 79.10 23.97 48.22
C PRO A 175 77.81 24.55 48.80
N GLU A 176 77.85 25.82 49.22
CA GLU A 176 76.72 26.51 49.84
C GLU A 176 76.15 27.59 48.92
N ASP A 177 77.02 28.34 48.24
CA ASP A 177 76.62 29.47 47.39
C ASP A 177 77.54 29.65 46.19
N VAL A 178 77.04 30.33 45.15
CA VAL A 178 77.81 30.78 43.99
C VAL A 178 77.46 32.23 43.73
N ALA A 179 78.47 33.10 43.86
CA ALA A 179 78.33 34.52 43.55
C ALA A 179 78.65 34.77 42.07
N PHE A 180 77.78 35.50 41.38
CA PHE A 180 77.95 35.85 39.97
C PHE A 180 78.15 37.37 39.77
N ASP A 181 79.09 37.72 38.90
CA ASP A 181 79.21 39.06 38.30
C ASP A 181 78.71 38.97 36.86
N THR A 182 77.55 39.58 36.61
CA THR A 182 76.83 39.47 35.33
C THR A 182 76.63 40.84 34.69
N PRO A 183 76.75 40.95 33.36
CA PRO A 183 76.46 42.18 32.63
C PRO A 183 74.95 42.47 32.59
N GLN A 184 74.58 43.71 32.28
CA GLN A 184 73.16 44.09 32.13
C GLN A 184 72.46 43.21 31.08
N GLY A 185 71.28 42.71 31.42
CA GLY A 185 70.45 41.87 30.54
C GLY A 185 70.83 40.39 30.56
N ILE A 186 71.85 39.96 31.32
CA ILE A 186 72.16 38.55 31.55
C ILE A 186 72.02 38.26 33.04
N SER A 187 71.30 37.22 33.39
CA SER A 187 71.18 36.72 34.75
C SER A 187 71.63 35.27 34.81
N VAL A 188 72.38 34.93 35.85
CA VAL A 188 72.85 33.56 36.08
C VAL A 188 72.47 33.16 37.49
N SER A 189 71.92 31.96 37.63
CA SER A 189 71.60 31.35 38.92
C SER A 189 72.06 29.90 38.92
N ALA A 190 72.53 29.42 40.06
CA ALA A 190 72.73 27.99 40.23
C ALA A 190 71.38 27.27 40.36
N ASP A 191 71.11 26.34 39.45
CA ASP A 191 69.90 25.52 39.44
C ASP A 191 70.06 24.27 40.32
N ARG A 192 71.26 23.66 40.28
CA ARG A 192 71.57 22.46 41.07
C ARG A 192 72.99 22.51 41.60
N MET A 193 73.15 22.33 42.92
CA MET A 193 74.46 22.15 43.56
C MET A 193 74.55 20.75 44.19
N PRO A 194 75.74 20.12 44.18
CA PRO A 194 75.93 18.85 44.85
C PRO A 194 75.89 19.07 46.36
N SER A 195 75.20 18.20 47.09
CA SER A 195 75.09 18.31 48.55
C SER A 195 76.39 18.00 49.30
N ARG A 196 77.37 17.39 48.61
CA ARG A 196 78.71 17.05 49.13
C ARG A 196 79.63 16.67 47.96
N ILE A 197 80.89 17.06 48.04
CA ILE A 197 81.98 16.63 47.17
C ILE A 197 83.05 16.00 48.08
N ASP A 198 83.24 14.69 47.96
CA ASP A 198 84.23 13.98 48.78
C ASP A 198 85.66 14.51 48.55
N GLY A 199 86.54 14.31 49.54
CA GLY A 199 87.94 14.68 49.40
C GLY A 199 88.61 14.02 48.19
N ASN A 200 89.43 14.79 47.47
CA ASN A 200 90.08 14.38 46.23
C ASN A 200 89.11 13.97 45.09
N ARG A 201 87.86 14.45 45.11
CA ARG A 201 86.84 14.25 44.05
C ARG A 201 86.39 15.57 43.45
N GLU A 202 85.54 15.47 42.44
CA GLU A 202 84.94 16.59 41.71
C GLU A 202 83.42 16.48 41.78
N GLY A 203 82.74 17.61 41.86
CA GLY A 203 81.29 17.69 41.81
C GLY A 203 80.84 18.79 40.87
N THR A 204 79.69 18.59 40.23
CA THR A 204 79.17 19.49 39.20
C THR A 204 78.05 20.37 39.75
N ILE A 205 78.10 21.67 39.46
CA ILE A 205 77.04 22.65 39.72
C ILE A 205 76.41 23.01 38.37
N ASP A 206 75.09 22.84 38.24
CA ASP A 206 74.36 23.28 37.05
C ASP A 206 73.93 24.74 37.22
N LEU A 207 74.30 25.57 36.26
CA LEU A 207 73.95 26.99 36.14
C LEU A 207 72.86 27.16 35.10
N GLN A 208 71.96 28.11 35.36
CA GLN A 208 70.96 28.56 34.41
C GLN A 208 71.27 30.00 34.01
N VAL A 209 71.57 30.22 32.73
CA VAL A 209 71.86 31.52 32.13
C VAL A 209 70.60 32.01 31.42
N THR A 210 70.00 33.09 31.89
CA THR A 210 68.87 33.74 31.23
C THR A 210 69.31 35.06 30.64
N VAL A 211 69.16 35.19 29.33
CA VAL A 211 69.47 36.39 28.55
C VAL A 211 68.17 37.10 28.21
N ASP A 212 68.02 38.31 28.74
CA ASP A 212 66.90 39.19 28.45
C ASP A 212 67.09 39.91 27.10
N ARG A 213 65.97 40.40 26.58
CA ARG A 213 65.90 41.08 25.29
C ARG A 213 66.81 42.33 25.19
N ASP A 214 67.10 42.98 26.30
CA ASP A 214 67.96 44.18 26.36
C ASP A 214 69.45 43.86 26.54
N ALA A 215 69.83 42.57 26.57
CA ALA A 215 71.23 42.17 26.58
C ALA A 215 71.95 42.67 25.30
N PRO A 216 73.22 43.09 25.42
CA PRO A 216 74.01 43.49 24.26
C PRO A 216 74.26 42.27 23.35
N THR A 217 74.14 42.47 22.04
CA THR A 217 74.52 41.47 21.04
C THR A 217 76.04 41.32 20.95
N GLY A 218 76.49 40.09 20.71
CA GLY A 218 77.90 39.68 20.69
C GLY A 218 78.37 38.99 21.97
N THR A 219 79.67 38.74 22.05
CA THR A 219 80.30 38.00 23.16
C THR A 219 80.42 38.85 24.42
N THR A 220 79.83 38.39 25.53
CA THR A 220 80.02 39.01 26.85
C THR A 220 80.48 37.99 27.88
N ARG A 221 81.41 38.38 28.76
CA ARG A 221 81.96 37.49 29.79
C ARG A 221 81.13 37.55 31.07
N VAL A 222 80.78 36.38 31.60
CA VAL A 222 80.27 36.18 32.96
C VAL A 222 81.38 35.58 33.81
N SER A 223 81.51 36.03 35.06
CA SER A 223 82.43 35.45 36.03
C SER A 223 81.74 35.18 37.36
N GLY A 224 82.26 34.22 38.12
CA GLY A 224 81.73 33.91 39.45
C GLY A 224 82.73 33.16 40.31
N THR A 225 82.36 32.96 41.58
CA THR A 225 83.17 32.26 42.57
C THR A 225 82.26 31.36 43.41
N VAL A 226 82.74 30.15 43.71
CA VAL A 226 82.03 29.18 44.56
C VAL A 226 82.42 29.37 46.02
N GLN A 227 81.46 29.23 46.94
CA GLN A 227 81.71 29.25 48.39
C GLN A 227 81.22 27.95 49.02
N ASP A 228 82.04 27.37 49.91
CA ASP A 228 81.63 26.23 50.73
C ASP A 228 80.98 26.66 52.06
N ASN A 229 80.35 25.70 52.74
CA ASN A 229 79.67 25.87 54.02
C ASN A 229 80.59 26.25 55.20
N LEU A 230 81.91 26.20 55.01
CA LEU A 230 82.89 26.69 55.99
C LEU A 230 83.20 28.17 55.79
N GLY A 231 82.55 28.82 54.83
CA GLY A 231 82.77 30.20 54.46
C GLY A 231 84.02 30.41 53.61
N THR A 232 84.66 29.35 53.14
CA THR A 232 85.82 29.43 52.26
C THR A 232 85.34 29.70 50.83
N SER A 233 85.68 30.88 50.31
CA SER A 233 85.48 31.18 48.89
C SER A 233 86.69 30.69 48.08
N GLY A 234 86.42 29.97 46.99
CA GLY A 234 87.45 29.47 46.08
C GLY A 234 86.86 29.06 44.74
N GLY A 235 87.71 28.74 43.77
CA GLY A 235 87.23 28.29 42.47
C GLY A 235 86.61 29.40 41.61
N ASP A 236 87.37 30.47 41.37
CA ASP A 236 86.96 31.50 40.40
C ASP A 236 86.82 30.88 39.00
N PHE A 237 85.73 31.21 38.31
CA PHE A 237 85.45 30.78 36.95
C PHE A 237 84.95 31.93 36.09
N SER A 238 85.07 31.76 34.78
CA SER A 238 84.47 32.66 33.81
C SER A 238 84.15 31.94 32.51
N PHE A 239 83.05 32.31 31.87
CA PHE A 239 82.68 31.84 30.55
C PHE A 239 82.10 32.98 29.72
N ASP A 240 82.13 32.81 28.40
CA ASP A 240 81.61 33.78 27.46
C ASP A 240 80.18 33.38 27.04
N VAL A 241 79.28 34.35 26.92
CA VAL A 241 77.91 34.21 26.41
C VAL A 241 77.83 34.98 25.09
N ASP A 242 77.50 34.27 24.01
CA ASP A 242 77.39 34.82 22.66
C ASP A 242 75.92 35.05 22.32
N VAL A 243 75.50 36.31 22.29
CA VAL A 243 74.11 36.69 22.01
C VAL A 243 73.94 37.12 20.55
N SER A 244 73.12 36.39 19.80
CA SER A 244 72.74 36.72 18.42
C SER A 244 71.24 37.02 18.31
N THR A 245 70.88 38.06 17.56
CA THR A 245 69.49 38.47 17.30
C THR A 245 69.23 38.53 15.78
N PRO A 246 69.32 37.39 15.07
CA PRO A 246 69.08 37.34 13.64
C PRO A 246 67.59 37.59 13.34
N PRO A 247 67.25 38.05 12.13
CA PRO A 247 65.85 38.12 11.71
C PRO A 247 65.27 36.70 11.59
N VAL A 248 64.05 36.48 12.10
CA VAL A 248 63.44 35.13 12.12
C VAL A 248 62.21 35.10 11.22
N ALA A 249 62.24 34.29 10.17
CA ALA A 249 61.10 34.13 9.27
C ALA A 249 60.07 33.16 9.87
N GLY A 250 58.80 33.58 9.92
CA GLY A 250 57.70 32.73 10.33
C GLY A 250 56.48 32.88 9.44
N VAL A 251 55.85 31.75 9.10
CA VAL A 251 54.61 31.72 8.33
C VAL A 251 53.45 31.42 9.27
N ALA A 252 52.31 32.07 9.04
CA ALA A 252 51.11 31.82 9.84
C ALA A 252 50.53 30.45 9.48
N GLY A 253 50.62 29.50 10.42
CA GLY A 253 50.18 28.12 10.23
C GLY A 253 51.30 27.21 9.72
N SER A 254 51.14 25.90 9.92
CA SER A 254 52.08 24.87 9.44
C SER A 254 51.83 24.45 7.99
N THR A 255 50.69 24.85 7.42
CA THR A 255 50.24 24.46 6.08
C THR A 255 49.65 25.65 5.32
N VAL A 256 50.07 25.82 4.08
CA VAL A 256 49.56 26.81 3.11
C VAL A 256 48.88 26.04 1.97
N ASP A 257 47.58 26.28 1.78
CA ASP A 257 46.81 25.70 0.68
C ASP A 257 46.85 26.64 -0.53
N VAL A 258 47.39 26.14 -1.65
CA VAL A 258 47.49 26.84 -2.94
C VAL A 258 46.22 26.64 -3.77
N GLY A 259 45.32 25.73 -3.36
CA GLY A 259 44.08 25.41 -4.02
C GLY A 259 44.25 24.39 -5.14
N ASP A 260 43.35 24.45 -6.12
CA ASP A 260 43.35 23.52 -7.24
C ASP A 260 44.40 23.88 -8.30
N VAL A 261 45.08 22.86 -8.83
CA VAL A 261 46.04 22.97 -9.92
C VAL A 261 45.66 22.01 -11.04
N LEU A 262 45.51 22.54 -12.25
CA LEU A 262 45.21 21.72 -13.43
C LEU A 262 46.41 20.82 -13.75
N VAL A 263 46.17 19.54 -14.01
CA VAL A 263 47.21 18.57 -14.42
C VAL A 263 48.03 19.10 -15.60
N GLY A 264 49.35 18.98 -15.52
CA GLY A 264 50.29 19.55 -16.51
C GLY A 264 50.40 21.09 -16.52
N SER A 265 49.78 21.78 -15.57
CA SER A 265 49.79 23.24 -15.43
C SER A 265 50.26 23.66 -14.03
N SER A 266 50.32 24.96 -13.78
CA SER A 266 50.75 25.52 -12.49
C SER A 266 49.74 26.51 -11.91
N SER A 267 49.57 26.51 -10.60
CA SER A 267 48.83 27.51 -9.83
C SER A 267 49.79 28.34 -8.98
N THR A 268 49.44 29.60 -8.70
CA THR A 268 50.26 30.52 -7.89
C THR A 268 49.41 31.13 -6.79
N ALA A 269 49.90 31.09 -5.55
CA ALA A 269 49.26 31.68 -4.38
C ALA A 269 50.23 32.58 -3.61
N GLU A 270 49.71 33.60 -2.94
CA GLU A 270 50.47 34.44 -2.02
C GLU A 270 50.36 33.90 -0.59
N PHE A 271 51.47 33.88 0.15
CA PHE A 271 51.51 33.53 1.56
C PHE A 271 52.26 34.59 2.35
N ARG A 272 51.84 34.79 3.61
CA ARG A 272 52.36 35.84 4.48
C ARG A 272 53.50 35.34 5.34
N VAL A 273 54.63 36.01 5.28
CA VAL A 273 55.79 35.77 6.13
C VAL A 273 55.95 36.94 7.10
N THR A 274 56.14 36.63 8.37
CA THR A 274 56.27 37.59 9.48
C THR A 274 57.64 37.43 10.11
N GLU A 275 58.28 38.54 10.45
CA GLU A 275 59.52 38.55 11.22
C GLU A 275 59.18 38.36 12.71
N GLN A 276 59.62 37.24 13.30
CA GLN A 276 59.23 36.82 14.65
C GLN A 276 60.22 37.22 15.76
N GLY A 277 61.48 37.50 15.40
CA GLY A 277 62.52 37.89 16.36
C GLY A 277 62.26 39.29 16.92
N GLY A 278 61.78 40.21 16.08
CA GLY A 278 61.39 41.57 16.49
C GLY A 278 62.56 42.53 16.67
N PHE A 279 63.76 42.16 16.26
CA PHE A 279 64.99 42.96 16.40
C PHE A 279 65.43 43.59 15.07
N THR A 280 65.47 42.78 14.01
CA THR A 280 65.91 43.16 12.68
C THR A 280 64.88 42.67 11.67
N GLY A 281 64.59 43.46 10.64
CA GLY A 281 63.71 43.04 9.55
C GLY A 281 64.35 41.97 8.65
N LEU A 282 63.53 41.25 7.89
CA LEU A 282 64.00 40.33 6.85
C LEU A 282 64.32 41.12 5.58
N ASP A 283 65.46 40.86 4.94
CA ASP A 283 65.87 41.46 3.65
C ASP A 283 66.11 40.34 2.63
N GLY A 284 65.02 39.67 2.25
CA GLY A 284 65.02 38.43 1.48
C GLY A 284 64.72 37.18 2.32
N LEU A 285 64.44 36.08 1.61
CA LEU A 285 64.17 34.77 2.18
C LEU A 285 65.03 33.72 1.47
N GLU A 286 65.61 32.82 2.25
CA GLU A 286 66.15 31.57 1.74
C GLU A 286 65.12 30.48 1.93
N VAL A 287 64.88 29.73 0.86
CA VAL A 287 63.86 28.69 0.81
C VAL A 287 64.52 27.43 0.28
N SER A 288 64.40 26.33 1.03
CA SER A 288 65.02 25.06 0.67
C SER A 288 64.13 23.87 1.02
N GLY A 289 64.32 22.75 0.33
CA GLY A 289 63.43 21.59 0.46
C GLY A 289 62.22 21.66 -0.48
N GLY A 290 61.23 20.79 -0.24
CA GLY A 290 60.06 20.63 -1.10
C GLY A 290 60.31 19.66 -2.26
N SER A 291 59.82 18.44 -2.14
CA SER A 291 59.73 17.49 -3.25
C SER A 291 58.46 16.66 -3.14
N ASP A 292 57.73 16.55 -4.24
CA ASP A 292 56.64 15.60 -4.44
C ASP A 292 56.99 14.77 -5.70
N ALA A 293 56.48 13.54 -5.79
CA ALA A 293 56.77 12.67 -6.93
C ALA A 293 56.01 13.10 -8.19
N ASP A 294 54.87 13.75 -8.02
CA ASP A 294 53.89 14.04 -9.07
C ASP A 294 53.73 15.57 -9.30
N GLY A 295 54.71 16.36 -8.87
CA GLY A 295 54.72 17.80 -9.09
C GLY A 295 55.98 18.53 -8.63
N SER A 296 56.01 19.84 -8.86
CA SER A 296 57.12 20.71 -8.48
C SER A 296 56.66 22.00 -7.82
N ILE A 297 57.51 22.56 -6.96
CA ILE A 297 57.27 23.81 -6.24
C ILE A 297 58.37 24.83 -6.55
N ALA A 298 57.98 26.09 -6.72
CA ALA A 298 58.89 27.22 -6.91
C ALA A 298 58.41 28.43 -6.12
N PHE A 299 59.35 29.23 -5.61
CA PHE A 299 59.05 30.42 -4.82
C PHE A 299 59.54 31.67 -5.55
N ASP A 300 58.71 32.70 -5.55
CA ASP A 300 59.12 34.05 -5.92
C ASP A 300 59.23 34.90 -4.65
N THR A 301 60.47 35.10 -4.22
CA THR A 301 60.84 35.91 -3.05
C THR A 301 61.47 37.24 -3.48
N SER A 302 61.39 37.60 -4.77
CA SER A 302 62.05 38.79 -5.30
C SER A 302 61.43 40.07 -4.72
N GLY A 303 62.29 40.89 -4.10
CA GLY A 303 61.86 42.15 -3.48
C GLY A 303 61.16 42.01 -2.12
N PHE A 304 61.10 40.80 -1.55
CA PHE A 304 60.55 40.57 -0.21
C PHE A 304 61.37 41.30 0.86
N SER A 305 60.72 42.09 1.71
CA SER A 305 61.37 42.67 2.89
C SER A 305 60.38 43.02 3.99
N THR A 306 60.81 42.94 5.25
CA THR A 306 60.00 43.33 6.41
C THR A 306 60.74 44.33 7.29
N SER A 307 60.00 45.09 8.11
CA SER A 307 60.58 45.72 9.30
C SER A 307 60.67 44.70 10.44
N ALA A 308 61.45 45.01 11.49
CA ALA A 308 61.42 44.24 12.74
C ALA A 308 59.98 44.08 13.27
N GLY A 309 59.56 42.84 13.55
CA GLY A 309 58.19 42.48 13.95
C GLY A 309 57.12 42.69 12.86
N GLY A 310 57.52 43.07 11.65
CA GLY A 310 56.65 43.32 10.50
C GLY A 310 56.39 42.06 9.69
N SER A 311 55.60 42.19 8.62
CA SER A 311 55.28 41.08 7.72
C SER A 311 55.17 41.55 6.28
N ASP A 312 55.45 40.67 5.33
CA ASP A 312 55.28 40.90 3.90
C ASP A 312 54.79 39.59 3.24
N THR A 313 54.45 39.64 1.95
CA THR A 313 53.93 38.49 1.20
C THR A 313 54.96 37.98 0.19
N ALA A 314 55.11 36.65 0.13
CA ALA A 314 55.84 35.96 -0.93
C ALA A 314 54.86 35.12 -1.76
N ALA A 315 55.23 34.78 -2.99
CA ALA A 315 54.41 33.93 -3.85
C ALA A 315 55.02 32.53 -3.98
N VAL A 316 54.15 31.53 -3.98
CA VAL A 316 54.48 30.13 -4.26
C VAL A 316 53.77 29.69 -5.53
N ARG A 317 54.48 28.99 -6.41
CA ARG A 317 53.93 28.34 -7.59
C ARG A 317 54.08 26.83 -7.44
N ILE A 318 52.96 26.11 -7.51
CA ILE A 318 52.94 24.64 -7.58
C ILE A 318 52.54 24.24 -9.00
N THR A 319 53.28 23.30 -9.58
CA THR A 319 53.00 22.69 -10.88
C THR A 319 52.67 21.23 -10.68
N ALA A 320 51.53 20.78 -11.20
CA ALA A 320 51.18 19.36 -11.25
C ALA A 320 51.78 18.74 -12.52
N ASP A 321 52.44 17.60 -12.38
CA ASP A 321 52.99 16.89 -13.53
C ASP A 321 51.86 16.31 -14.41
N SER A 322 52.17 15.99 -15.66
CA SER A 322 51.15 15.53 -16.63
C SER A 322 50.56 14.15 -16.31
N ASP A 323 51.22 13.38 -15.46
CA ASP A 323 50.85 12.03 -15.02
C ASP A 323 50.36 11.98 -13.56
N ALA A 324 50.28 13.13 -12.88
CA ALA A 324 49.73 13.25 -11.53
C ALA A 324 48.27 12.77 -11.50
N ARG A 325 47.87 12.02 -10.47
CA ARG A 325 46.52 11.44 -10.44
C ARG A 325 45.47 12.51 -10.19
N GLN A 326 44.30 12.35 -10.79
CA GLN A 326 43.15 13.20 -10.50
C GLN A 326 42.82 13.15 -9.00
N HIS A 327 42.59 14.32 -8.41
CA HIS A 327 42.31 14.55 -6.98
C HIS A 327 43.45 14.23 -6.02
N GLU A 328 44.66 13.97 -6.52
CA GLU A 328 45.86 13.86 -5.69
C GLU A 328 46.16 15.19 -5.00
N THR A 329 46.60 15.13 -3.74
CA THR A 329 47.09 16.30 -3.01
C THR A 329 48.60 16.32 -3.08
N LEU A 330 49.16 17.23 -3.87
CA LEU A 330 50.59 17.49 -3.92
C LEU A 330 51.01 18.15 -2.61
N ARG A 331 52.04 17.63 -1.94
CA ARG A 331 52.46 18.12 -0.62
C ARG A 331 53.97 18.37 -0.58
N PHE A 332 54.34 19.63 -0.35
CA PHE A 332 55.74 20.06 -0.30
C PHE A 332 56.08 20.64 1.08
N THR A 333 56.90 19.95 1.87
CA THR A 333 57.47 20.51 3.11
C THR A 333 58.77 21.25 2.78
N THR A 334 58.79 22.54 3.11
CA THR A 334 59.85 23.47 2.74
C THR A 334 60.32 24.24 3.98
N ASP A 335 61.62 24.43 4.11
CA ASP A 335 62.25 25.23 5.17
C ASP A 335 62.49 26.66 4.68
N ILE A 336 61.99 27.64 5.45
CA ILE A 336 62.07 29.07 5.14
C ILE A 336 62.87 29.79 6.23
N SER A 337 63.94 30.47 5.86
CA SER A 337 64.76 31.31 6.75
C SER A 337 65.00 32.71 6.17
N GLY A 338 65.52 33.62 6.99
CA GLY A 338 66.15 34.84 6.49
C GLY A 338 67.46 34.53 5.76
N THR A 339 68.01 35.52 5.06
CA THR A 339 69.33 35.43 4.39
C THR A 339 70.51 35.64 5.34
N ASP A 340 70.26 35.96 6.61
CA ASP A 340 71.31 36.04 7.62
C ASP A 340 71.77 34.61 7.97
N PRO A 341 73.08 34.32 8.01
CA PRO A 341 73.59 32.98 8.32
C PRO A 341 73.10 32.40 9.65
N ASP A 342 72.75 33.26 10.61
CA ASP A 342 72.27 32.86 11.94
C ASP A 342 70.73 32.75 11.98
N SER A 343 70.02 33.13 10.91
CA SER A 343 68.56 33.02 10.84
C SER A 343 68.12 31.55 10.92
N PRO A 344 67.31 31.16 11.93
CA PRO A 344 66.77 29.82 11.99
C PRO A 344 65.75 29.59 10.87
N ALA A 345 65.66 28.34 10.41
CA ALA A 345 64.69 27.93 9.40
C ALA A 345 63.38 27.43 10.03
N THR A 346 62.26 27.81 9.42
CA THR A 346 60.92 27.38 9.80
C THR A 346 60.34 26.45 8.72
N SER A 347 59.96 25.23 9.09
CA SER A 347 59.33 24.29 8.18
C SER A 347 57.84 24.60 7.94
N VAL A 348 57.44 24.69 6.67
CA VAL A 348 56.07 24.98 6.22
C VAL A 348 55.67 23.99 5.14
N THR A 349 54.45 23.46 5.21
CA THR A 349 53.90 22.55 4.19
C THR A 349 53.05 23.33 3.20
N PHE A 350 53.29 23.16 1.90
CA PHE A 350 52.44 23.71 0.84
C PHE A 350 51.66 22.59 0.18
N GLU A 351 50.35 22.76 0.05
CA GLU A 351 49.45 21.77 -0.53
C GLU A 351 48.71 22.34 -1.75
N ALA A 352 48.49 21.50 -2.77
CA ALA A 352 47.61 21.79 -3.88
C ALA A 352 46.87 20.52 -4.32
N ARG A 353 45.62 20.65 -4.77
CA ARG A 353 44.84 19.50 -5.29
C ARG A 353 44.91 19.46 -6.80
N VAL A 354 45.26 18.31 -7.37
CA VAL A 354 45.27 18.10 -8.82
C VAL A 354 43.83 17.98 -9.33
N ILE A 355 43.47 18.84 -10.28
CA ILE A 355 42.20 18.80 -11.01
C ILE A 355 42.45 18.52 -12.49
N TYR A 356 41.48 17.90 -13.16
CA TYR A 356 41.58 17.54 -14.58
C TYR A 356 40.69 18.42 -15.45
N PRO A 357 41.06 18.68 -16.72
CA PRO A 357 40.19 19.34 -17.66
C PRO A 357 38.94 18.50 -17.93
N ALA A 358 37.86 19.14 -18.38
CA ALA A 358 36.66 18.46 -18.83
C ALA A 358 37.01 17.36 -19.86
N THR A 359 36.43 16.17 -19.70
CA THR A 359 36.63 15.05 -20.62
C THR A 359 35.34 14.26 -20.73
N LEU A 360 34.89 13.99 -21.95
CA LEU A 360 33.79 13.07 -22.22
C LEU A 360 34.26 11.64 -21.91
N ALA A 361 33.82 11.10 -20.78
CA ALA A 361 34.32 9.85 -20.24
C ALA A 361 33.54 8.62 -20.74
N ASP A 362 32.23 8.77 -20.89
CA ASP A 362 31.35 7.68 -21.33
C ASP A 362 30.06 8.23 -21.93
N VAL A 363 29.47 7.48 -22.85
CA VAL A 363 28.15 7.73 -23.43
C VAL A 363 27.33 6.44 -23.41
N ARG A 364 26.08 6.50 -22.93
CA ARG A 364 25.19 5.34 -22.80
C ARG A 364 23.78 5.64 -23.29
N VAL A 365 23.12 4.62 -23.84
CA VAL A 365 21.68 4.62 -24.10
C VAL A 365 21.06 3.40 -23.42
N PRO A 366 20.35 3.56 -22.30
CA PRO A 366 19.76 2.45 -21.57
C PRO A 366 18.70 1.69 -22.36
N MET A 367 17.90 2.41 -23.17
CA MET A 367 16.81 1.87 -23.97
C MET A 367 17.24 0.66 -24.81
N ARG A 368 16.35 -0.33 -24.90
CA ARG A 368 16.55 -1.57 -25.66
C ARG A 368 15.39 -1.93 -26.57
N THR A 369 14.18 -1.43 -26.30
CA THR A 369 12.98 -1.88 -26.98
C THR A 369 12.15 -0.68 -27.39
N PHE A 370 11.78 -0.62 -28.66
CA PHE A 370 10.71 0.21 -29.20
C PHE A 370 9.50 -0.70 -29.33
N GLU A 371 8.51 -0.53 -28.47
CA GLU A 371 7.26 -1.29 -28.53
C GLU A 371 6.20 -0.44 -29.24
N PHE A 372 5.48 -1.04 -30.17
CA PHE A 372 4.29 -0.41 -30.76
C PHE A 372 3.09 -0.68 -29.86
N ASP A 373 2.78 0.27 -28.98
CA ASP A 373 1.72 0.19 -27.95
C ASP A 373 0.48 1.01 -28.31
N GLU A 374 0.48 1.73 -29.43
CA GLU A 374 -0.71 2.43 -29.95
C GLU A 374 -1.35 1.69 -31.14
N PRO A 375 -2.61 1.97 -31.48
CA PRO A 375 -3.25 1.37 -32.65
C PRO A 375 -2.52 1.68 -33.97
N ARG A 376 -2.50 0.71 -34.89
CA ARG A 376 -1.95 0.81 -36.25
C ARG A 376 -2.55 1.94 -37.09
N THR A 377 -3.69 2.48 -36.67
CA THR A 377 -4.32 3.66 -37.30
C THR A 377 -3.56 4.97 -37.02
N VAL A 378 -2.69 4.99 -36.01
CA VAL A 378 -1.76 6.09 -35.75
C VAL A 378 -0.64 6.04 -36.77
N SER A 379 -0.48 7.14 -37.54
CA SER A 379 0.46 7.17 -38.66
C SER A 379 1.93 7.10 -38.26
N THR A 380 2.26 7.45 -37.01
CA THR A 380 3.64 7.44 -36.51
C THR A 380 3.61 7.30 -35.00
N GLN A 381 4.28 6.28 -34.47
CA GLN A 381 4.45 6.10 -33.03
C GLN A 381 5.77 6.66 -32.57
N GLN A 382 5.81 7.17 -31.35
CA GLN A 382 6.98 7.85 -30.80
C GLN A 382 7.35 7.26 -29.44
N THR A 383 8.65 7.10 -29.21
CA THR A 383 9.18 6.71 -27.90
C THR A 383 10.50 7.43 -27.64
N ASP A 384 10.75 7.75 -26.39
CA ASP A 384 11.91 8.55 -25.99
C ASP A 384 13.03 7.65 -25.42
N ALA A 385 14.24 7.81 -25.94
CA ALA A 385 15.45 7.16 -25.46
C ALA A 385 16.36 8.19 -24.78
N THR A 386 16.64 8.03 -23.49
CA THR A 386 17.62 8.88 -22.81
C THR A 386 19.04 8.50 -23.22
N VAL A 387 19.83 9.51 -23.62
CA VAL A 387 21.28 9.42 -23.82
C VAL A 387 21.94 10.05 -22.62
N GLU A 388 22.72 9.28 -21.90
CA GLU A 388 23.52 9.74 -20.76
C GLU A 388 24.97 9.90 -21.20
N PHE A 389 25.63 10.97 -20.77
CA PHE A 389 27.06 11.16 -21.02
C PHE A 389 27.77 11.81 -19.83
N GLU A 390 28.93 11.29 -19.46
CA GLU A 390 29.63 11.62 -18.22
C GLU A 390 30.82 12.56 -18.46
N ASN A 391 30.94 13.60 -17.62
CA ASN A 391 32.13 14.43 -17.56
C ASN A 391 33.13 13.84 -16.54
N GLY A 392 34.19 13.20 -17.03
CA GLY A 392 35.25 12.63 -16.18
C GLY A 392 36.22 13.67 -15.60
N GLY A 393 36.16 14.93 -16.06
CA GLY A 393 36.98 16.02 -15.58
C GLY A 393 36.39 16.73 -14.35
N ASP A 394 37.14 17.69 -13.81
CA ASP A 394 36.70 18.54 -12.70
C ASP A 394 36.15 19.89 -13.15
N LEU A 395 36.51 20.30 -14.38
CA LEU A 395 35.99 21.51 -15.02
C LEU A 395 34.68 21.22 -15.75
N GLU A 396 33.88 22.26 -15.93
CA GLU A 396 32.65 22.21 -16.72
C GLU A 396 32.94 21.79 -18.18
N MET A 397 32.17 20.83 -18.68
CA MET A 397 32.24 20.29 -20.04
C MET A 397 31.19 20.97 -20.92
N ASP A 398 31.63 21.69 -21.95
CA ASP A 398 30.74 22.31 -22.94
C ASP A 398 30.23 21.28 -23.95
N VAL A 399 28.91 21.15 -24.10
CA VAL A 399 28.29 20.21 -25.05
C VAL A 399 27.93 20.98 -26.32
N GLN A 400 28.53 20.62 -27.45
CA GLN A 400 28.32 21.29 -28.74
C GLN A 400 27.11 20.72 -29.48
N SER A 401 27.00 19.40 -29.56
CA SER A 401 25.85 18.72 -30.15
C SER A 401 25.69 17.29 -29.63
N VAL A 402 24.46 16.81 -29.70
CA VAL A 402 24.13 15.39 -29.61
C VAL A 402 23.32 15.06 -30.85
N ASP A 403 23.82 14.10 -31.63
CA ASP A 403 23.23 13.67 -32.89
C ASP A 403 22.86 12.20 -32.78
N ALA A 404 21.65 11.85 -33.21
CA ALA A 404 21.18 10.47 -33.24
C ALA A 404 20.68 10.09 -34.63
N SER A 405 20.90 8.84 -35.02
CA SER A 405 20.39 8.29 -36.28
C SER A 405 20.16 6.79 -36.15
N VAL A 406 19.16 6.27 -36.85
CA VAL A 406 18.94 4.82 -36.97
C VAL A 406 19.37 4.38 -38.35
N SER A 407 19.95 3.18 -38.46
CA SER A 407 20.45 2.63 -39.73
C SER A 407 19.36 2.40 -40.79
N ASP A 408 18.10 2.33 -40.36
CA ASP A 408 16.94 2.08 -41.22
C ASP A 408 16.08 3.34 -41.31
N SER A 409 15.70 3.72 -42.54
CA SER A 409 14.95 4.95 -42.80
C SER A 409 13.49 4.91 -42.34
N ARG A 410 12.99 3.77 -41.86
CA ARG A 410 11.64 3.63 -41.31
C ARG A 410 11.53 4.12 -39.86
N ILE A 411 12.67 4.28 -39.18
CA ILE A 411 12.75 4.84 -37.84
C ILE A 411 13.52 6.15 -37.92
N GLU A 412 12.84 7.24 -37.64
CA GLU A 412 13.45 8.56 -37.52
C GLU A 412 13.94 8.75 -36.07
N ALA A 413 15.13 9.30 -35.90
CA ALA A 413 15.65 9.71 -34.60
C ALA A 413 15.83 11.22 -34.60
N SER A 414 15.28 11.88 -33.60
CA SER A 414 15.45 13.32 -33.39
C SER A 414 15.90 13.56 -31.96
N VAL A 415 16.83 14.49 -31.75
CA VAL A 415 17.38 14.78 -30.43
C VAL A 415 16.77 16.05 -29.88
N THR A 416 16.31 16.00 -28.63
CA THR A 416 15.80 17.13 -27.86
C THR A 416 16.51 17.21 -26.51
N ASP A 417 16.30 18.32 -25.79
CA ASP A 417 16.73 18.50 -24.40
C ASP A 417 18.23 18.37 -24.15
N VAL A 418 19.06 18.71 -25.15
CA VAL A 418 20.51 18.68 -25.02
C VAL A 418 20.99 19.80 -24.06
N PRO A 419 21.68 19.48 -22.95
CA PRO A 419 22.25 20.47 -22.06
C PRO A 419 23.39 21.21 -22.76
N GLY A 420 23.54 22.51 -22.52
CA GLY A 420 24.66 23.28 -23.08
C GLY A 420 26.00 23.02 -22.38
N ALA A 421 25.97 22.54 -21.13
CA ALA A 421 27.16 22.24 -20.34
C ALA A 421 26.86 21.21 -19.25
N VAL A 422 27.89 20.46 -18.83
CA VAL A 422 27.84 19.46 -17.74
C VAL A 422 28.91 19.80 -16.70
N PRO A 423 28.56 19.94 -15.40
CA PRO A 423 29.55 20.24 -14.37
C PRO A 423 30.61 19.13 -14.23
N GLY A 424 31.76 19.44 -13.62
CA GLY A 424 32.81 18.45 -13.33
C GLY A 424 32.30 17.25 -12.53
N GLY A 425 32.63 16.04 -12.97
CA GLY A 425 32.13 14.78 -12.38
C GLY A 425 30.63 14.54 -12.56
N GLY A 426 29.94 15.38 -13.33
CA GLY A 426 28.49 15.29 -13.57
C GLY A 426 28.12 14.44 -14.78
N THR A 427 26.82 14.15 -14.88
CA THR A 427 26.21 13.46 -16.02
C THR A 427 25.27 14.42 -16.74
N GLY A 428 25.43 14.53 -18.06
CA GLY A 428 24.48 15.19 -18.95
C GLY A 428 23.51 14.18 -19.54
N GLU A 429 22.28 14.62 -19.79
CA GLU A 429 21.23 13.80 -20.37
C GLU A 429 20.66 14.50 -21.60
N ALA A 430 20.50 13.79 -22.71
CA ALA A 430 19.75 14.26 -23.88
C ALA A 430 18.66 13.25 -24.23
N THR A 431 17.55 13.72 -24.79
CA THR A 431 16.44 12.85 -25.18
C THR A 431 16.54 12.57 -26.68
N VAL A 432 16.52 11.31 -27.08
CA VAL A 432 16.38 10.89 -28.47
C VAL A 432 14.97 10.37 -28.67
N GLN A 433 14.13 11.17 -29.31
CA GLN A 433 12.81 10.74 -29.74
C GLN A 433 12.95 9.89 -31.00
N LEU A 434 12.57 8.62 -30.88
CA LEU A 434 12.47 7.68 -31.97
C LEU A 434 11.04 7.69 -32.48
N ALA A 435 10.86 7.81 -33.79
CA ALA A 435 9.56 7.83 -34.44
C ALA A 435 9.53 6.76 -35.55
N ALA A 436 8.54 5.87 -35.53
CA ALA A 436 8.43 4.79 -36.50
C ALA A 436 7.00 4.67 -37.06
N ASP A 437 6.91 4.31 -38.34
CA ASP A 437 5.62 4.02 -38.99
C ASP A 437 5.09 2.65 -38.51
N PRO A 438 3.77 2.48 -38.31
CA PRO A 438 3.16 1.19 -37.95
C PRO A 438 3.55 0.01 -38.86
N ASP A 439 3.90 0.25 -40.13
CA ASP A 439 4.35 -0.80 -41.05
C ASP A 439 5.84 -1.20 -40.85
N THR A 440 6.52 -0.65 -39.84
CA THR A 440 7.88 -1.02 -39.46
C THR A 440 7.88 -2.46 -38.92
N PRO A 441 8.55 -3.41 -39.58
CA PRO A 441 8.59 -4.80 -39.13
C PRO A 441 9.34 -4.94 -37.82
N GLU A 442 8.93 -5.93 -37.03
CA GLU A 442 9.68 -6.36 -35.86
C GLU A 442 11.11 -6.80 -36.21
N GLY A 443 12.02 -6.62 -35.26
CA GLY A 443 13.40 -7.04 -35.38
C GLY A 443 14.39 -6.07 -34.75
N THR A 444 15.67 -6.34 -34.95
CA THR A 444 16.75 -5.53 -34.36
C THR A 444 17.19 -4.42 -35.31
N TYR A 445 17.17 -3.19 -34.80
CA TYR A 445 17.61 -1.98 -35.48
C TYR A 445 18.81 -1.38 -34.74
N THR A 446 19.62 -0.60 -35.45
CA THR A 446 20.84 -0.02 -34.89
C THR A 446 20.69 1.48 -34.73
N LEU A 447 20.58 1.94 -33.49
CA LEU A 447 20.64 3.33 -33.08
C LEU A 447 22.10 3.76 -32.89
N GLN A 448 22.55 4.75 -33.64
CA GLN A 448 23.84 5.40 -33.45
C GLN A 448 23.63 6.75 -32.80
N VAL A 449 24.35 7.01 -31.71
CA VAL A 449 24.36 8.31 -31.01
C VAL A 449 25.78 8.84 -30.97
N ARG A 450 25.95 10.11 -31.34
CA ARG A 450 27.21 10.85 -31.29
C ARG A 450 27.04 12.03 -30.35
N VAL A 451 27.90 12.12 -29.34
CA VAL A 451 27.98 13.26 -28.41
C VAL A 451 29.28 14.01 -28.69
N ASP A 452 29.17 15.27 -29.08
CA ASP A 452 30.33 16.15 -29.32
C ASP A 452 30.43 17.18 -28.21
N ALA A 453 31.45 17.05 -27.37
CA ALA A 453 31.74 17.94 -26.24
C ALA A 453 32.95 18.87 -26.53
N GLY A 454 33.21 19.13 -27.82
CA GLY A 454 34.28 20.05 -28.24
C GLY A 454 35.67 19.59 -27.77
N ASP A 455 36.35 20.44 -27.00
CA ASP A 455 37.70 20.15 -26.48
C ASP A 455 37.72 19.00 -25.46
N ALA A 456 36.58 18.68 -24.83
CA ALA A 456 36.45 17.53 -23.92
C ALA A 456 36.35 16.19 -24.67
N GLY A 457 36.21 16.21 -26.01
CA GLY A 457 36.21 15.04 -26.86
C GLY A 457 34.87 14.77 -27.54
N THR A 458 34.87 13.74 -28.36
CA THR A 458 33.68 13.28 -29.06
C THR A 458 33.60 11.77 -29.01
N GLU A 459 32.43 11.23 -28.69
CA GLU A 459 32.19 9.80 -28.66
C GLU A 459 31.01 9.43 -29.56
N THR A 460 31.06 8.26 -30.17
CA THR A 460 29.98 7.70 -30.97
C THR A 460 29.75 6.27 -30.55
N ILE A 461 28.56 6.00 -30.02
CA ILE A 461 28.14 4.67 -29.61
C ILE A 461 27.08 4.13 -30.55
N THR A 462 27.01 2.81 -30.59
CA THR A 462 26.05 2.07 -31.39
C THR A 462 25.28 1.14 -30.46
N ARG A 463 23.95 1.23 -30.50
CA ARG A 463 23.02 0.47 -29.67
C ARG A 463 22.04 -0.30 -30.54
N GLU A 464 21.88 -1.57 -30.24
CA GLU A 464 20.78 -2.37 -30.80
C GLU A 464 19.49 -2.05 -30.05
N ILE A 465 18.45 -1.70 -30.79
CA ILE A 465 17.08 -1.55 -30.31
C ILE A 465 16.22 -2.64 -30.98
N GLU A 466 15.38 -3.30 -30.20
CA GLU A 466 14.43 -4.29 -30.69
C GLU A 466 13.09 -3.61 -30.90
N VAL A 467 12.59 -3.65 -32.14
CA VAL A 467 11.22 -3.23 -32.44
C VAL A 467 10.31 -4.44 -32.23
N GLN A 468 9.29 -4.27 -31.41
CA GLN A 468 8.27 -5.28 -31.14
C GLN A 468 6.90 -4.66 -31.38
N HIS A 469 5.98 -5.45 -31.94
CA HIS A 469 4.59 -5.07 -32.04
C HIS A 469 3.86 -5.52 -30.78
N GLY A 470 3.19 -4.60 -30.11
CA GLY A 470 2.35 -4.93 -28.97
C GLY A 470 1.14 -5.76 -29.37
N THR A 471 0.50 -6.36 -28.36
CA THR A 471 -0.80 -7.02 -28.49
C THR A 471 -1.65 -6.58 -27.31
N ASP A 472 -2.85 -6.09 -27.57
CA ASP A 472 -3.75 -5.64 -26.49
C ASP A 472 -5.19 -6.12 -26.69
N LEU A 473 -5.83 -6.50 -25.59
CA LEU A 473 -7.21 -6.99 -25.56
C LEU A 473 -8.16 -5.83 -25.31
N ALA A 474 -9.01 -5.52 -26.26
CA ALA A 474 -10.09 -4.56 -26.09
C ALA A 474 -11.44 -5.26 -25.86
N VAL A 475 -12.18 -4.76 -24.88
CA VAL A 475 -13.61 -5.00 -24.73
C VAL A 475 -14.36 -3.71 -25.10
N GLY A 476 -15.29 -3.79 -26.04
CA GLY A 476 -15.99 -2.61 -26.57
C GLY A 476 -16.81 -1.88 -25.50
N GLU A 477 -17.27 -2.60 -24.48
CA GLU A 477 -17.94 -2.03 -23.30
C GLU A 477 -17.62 -2.90 -22.07
N SER A 478 -16.94 -2.32 -21.09
CA SER A 478 -16.61 -2.99 -19.81
C SER A 478 -17.77 -2.96 -18.81
N ASN A 479 -18.81 -2.16 -19.04
CA ASN A 479 -20.01 -2.12 -18.19
C ASN A 479 -21.28 -2.25 -19.04
N VAL A 480 -21.84 -3.46 -19.09
CA VAL A 480 -23.02 -3.78 -19.88
C VAL A 480 -24.28 -3.67 -19.04
N ALA A 481 -24.97 -2.53 -19.15
CA ALA A 481 -26.22 -2.28 -18.43
C ALA A 481 -27.46 -2.72 -19.26
N PHE A 482 -28.23 -3.67 -18.71
CA PHE A 482 -29.57 -4.00 -19.21
C PHE A 482 -30.65 -3.03 -18.71
N GLY A 483 -30.34 -2.25 -17.66
CA GLY A 483 -31.28 -1.38 -16.97
C GLY A 483 -32.35 -2.19 -16.24
N GLU A 484 -33.55 -1.61 -16.11
CA GLU A 484 -34.71 -2.31 -15.58
C GLU A 484 -35.28 -3.30 -16.61
N VAL A 485 -35.35 -4.57 -16.23
CA VAL A 485 -35.88 -5.67 -17.03
C VAL A 485 -37.06 -6.28 -16.31
N THR A 486 -38.22 -6.30 -16.95
CA THR A 486 -39.42 -6.84 -16.34
C THR A 486 -39.27 -8.36 -16.13
N ILE A 487 -39.68 -8.88 -14.97
CA ILE A 487 -39.68 -10.31 -14.69
C ILE A 487 -40.47 -11.04 -15.81
N THR A 488 -39.91 -12.14 -16.32
CA THR A 488 -40.32 -12.91 -17.51
C THR A 488 -39.95 -12.31 -18.88
N GLU A 489 -39.57 -11.02 -18.96
CA GLU A 489 -39.05 -10.41 -20.18
C GLU A 489 -37.63 -10.92 -20.47
N GLN A 490 -37.38 -11.37 -21.69
CA GLN A 490 -36.02 -11.70 -22.15
C GLN A 490 -35.44 -10.49 -22.87
N ARG A 491 -34.26 -10.04 -22.45
CA ARG A 491 -33.46 -9.03 -23.17
C ARG A 491 -32.12 -9.59 -23.58
N THR A 492 -31.57 -9.06 -24.67
CA THR A 492 -30.23 -9.42 -25.16
C THR A 492 -29.38 -8.17 -25.32
N ARG A 493 -28.07 -8.31 -25.07
CA ARG A 493 -27.05 -7.29 -25.32
C ARG A 493 -25.88 -7.95 -26.01
N THR A 494 -25.32 -7.26 -26.99
CA THR A 494 -24.12 -7.68 -27.71
C THR A 494 -23.06 -6.63 -27.49
N ILE A 495 -21.87 -7.09 -27.11
CA ILE A 495 -20.65 -6.29 -27.08
C ILE A 495 -19.59 -6.99 -27.91
N ASP A 496 -18.55 -6.26 -28.28
CA ASP A 496 -17.45 -6.79 -29.06
C ASP A 496 -16.22 -6.98 -28.18
N VAL A 497 -15.48 -8.05 -28.41
CA VAL A 497 -14.18 -8.34 -27.81
C VAL A 497 -13.20 -8.50 -28.95
N GLY A 498 -12.03 -7.87 -28.90
CA GLY A 498 -11.08 -7.98 -30.01
C GLY A 498 -9.71 -7.42 -29.70
N GLU A 499 -8.89 -7.35 -30.73
CA GLU A 499 -7.52 -6.88 -30.62
C GLU A 499 -7.43 -5.39 -30.93
N ALA A 500 -6.82 -4.62 -30.02
CA ALA A 500 -6.91 -3.17 -30.05
C ALA A 500 -5.87 -2.50 -30.97
N LEU A 501 -4.67 -3.10 -31.09
CA LEU A 501 -3.52 -2.45 -31.69
C LEU A 501 -3.40 -2.67 -33.19
N GLY A 502 -3.91 -3.78 -33.72
CA GLY A 502 -3.95 -4.09 -35.14
C GLY A 502 -2.68 -4.75 -35.70
N TYR A 503 -1.82 -5.29 -34.83
CA TYR A 503 -0.54 -5.89 -35.24
C TYR A 503 -0.49 -7.41 -35.16
N ASN A 504 -0.94 -7.96 -34.03
CA ASN A 504 -0.84 -9.38 -33.70
C ASN A 504 -2.23 -9.98 -33.45
N ASP A 505 -2.38 -11.28 -33.70
CA ASP A 505 -3.63 -11.98 -33.43
C ASP A 505 -3.77 -12.28 -31.93
N LEU A 506 -4.99 -12.26 -31.40
CA LEU A 506 -5.29 -12.79 -30.07
C LEU A 506 -5.49 -14.30 -30.17
N SER A 507 -4.74 -15.05 -29.37
CA SER A 507 -4.85 -16.51 -29.29
C SER A 507 -5.41 -16.95 -27.93
N ASN A 508 -6.18 -18.03 -27.91
CA ASN A 508 -6.79 -18.61 -26.71
C ASN A 508 -7.66 -17.62 -25.90
N VAL A 509 -8.52 -16.87 -26.59
CA VAL A 509 -9.50 -15.97 -25.96
C VAL A 509 -10.52 -16.80 -25.18
N GLU A 510 -10.55 -16.61 -23.85
CA GLU A 510 -11.42 -17.31 -22.92
C GLU A 510 -12.30 -16.32 -22.14
N LEU A 511 -13.56 -16.69 -21.93
CA LEU A 511 -14.51 -15.95 -21.09
C LEU A 511 -14.82 -16.77 -19.83
N GLU A 512 -14.48 -16.23 -18.66
CA GLU A 512 -14.75 -16.86 -17.37
C GLU A 512 -15.69 -15.99 -16.53
N ARG A 513 -16.75 -16.58 -15.95
CA ARG A 513 -17.55 -15.88 -14.95
C ARG A 513 -16.84 -15.89 -13.60
N VAL A 514 -16.45 -14.71 -13.11
CA VAL A 514 -15.75 -14.50 -11.84
C VAL A 514 -16.73 -14.44 -10.66
N SER A 515 -17.86 -13.75 -10.83
CA SER A 515 -18.85 -13.59 -9.76
C SER A 515 -20.24 -13.27 -10.31
N GLY A 516 -21.27 -13.49 -9.48
CA GLY A 516 -22.66 -13.15 -9.77
C GLY A 516 -23.57 -14.38 -9.64
N PRO A 517 -24.90 -14.20 -9.68
CA PRO A 517 -25.84 -15.31 -9.66
C PRO A 517 -25.65 -16.29 -10.83
N ASP A 518 -25.80 -17.59 -10.59
CA ASP A 518 -25.72 -18.62 -11.65
C ASP A 518 -27.01 -18.74 -12.50
N ARG A 519 -27.98 -17.87 -12.24
CA ARG A 519 -29.32 -17.85 -12.85
C ARG A 519 -29.57 -16.53 -13.59
N TRP A 520 -30.57 -16.55 -14.47
CA TRP A 520 -31.10 -15.42 -15.25
C TRP A 520 -30.21 -14.87 -16.38
N LEU A 521 -28.89 -14.78 -16.21
CA LEU A 521 -27.97 -14.33 -17.25
C LEU A 521 -27.26 -15.52 -17.91
N THR A 522 -27.41 -15.62 -19.23
CA THR A 522 -26.79 -16.65 -20.09
C THR A 522 -25.93 -15.99 -21.14
N VAL A 523 -24.73 -16.52 -21.36
CA VAL A 523 -23.91 -16.18 -22.53
C VAL A 523 -24.39 -17.04 -23.70
N ASN A 524 -25.03 -16.41 -24.69
CA ASN A 524 -25.56 -17.11 -25.86
C ASN A 524 -24.49 -17.32 -26.93
N GLN A 525 -23.48 -16.45 -26.95
CA GLN A 525 -22.37 -16.50 -27.89
C GLN A 525 -21.13 -15.93 -27.20
N GLU A 526 -20.07 -16.73 -27.16
CA GLU A 526 -18.74 -16.32 -26.71
C GLU A 526 -17.91 -15.78 -27.88
N PRO A 527 -16.92 -14.92 -27.63
CA PRO A 527 -15.98 -14.53 -28.67
C PRO A 527 -15.23 -15.76 -29.22
N PRO A 528 -14.78 -15.74 -30.49
CA PRO A 528 -13.91 -16.78 -31.03
C PRO A 528 -12.63 -16.92 -30.18
N SER A 529 -12.10 -18.14 -30.06
CA SER A 529 -10.84 -18.41 -29.35
C SER A 529 -9.63 -17.73 -30.00
N ASP A 530 -9.73 -17.40 -31.28
CA ASP A 530 -8.68 -16.77 -32.05
C ASP A 530 -9.31 -15.57 -32.78
N ILE A 531 -8.75 -14.38 -32.58
CA ILE A 531 -9.22 -13.13 -33.18
C ILE A 531 -8.05 -12.52 -33.94
N ASP A 532 -8.22 -12.33 -35.25
CA ASP A 532 -7.19 -11.74 -36.11
C ASP A 532 -6.87 -10.30 -35.66
N ALA A 533 -5.65 -9.84 -35.93
CA ALA A 533 -5.19 -8.50 -35.60
C ALA A 533 -6.16 -7.39 -36.07
N GLY A 534 -6.56 -6.52 -35.14
CA GLY A 534 -7.49 -5.40 -35.37
C GLY A 534 -8.95 -5.80 -35.62
N GLU A 535 -9.28 -7.09 -35.57
CA GLU A 535 -10.65 -7.58 -35.71
C GLU A 535 -11.33 -7.78 -34.34
N THR A 536 -12.64 -7.98 -34.36
CA THR A 536 -13.46 -8.18 -33.15
C THR A 536 -14.43 -9.35 -33.31
N GLY A 537 -14.65 -10.09 -32.24
CA GLY A 537 -15.67 -11.13 -32.11
C GLY A 537 -16.84 -10.73 -31.20
N PRO A 538 -18.08 -11.12 -31.53
CA PRO A 538 -19.25 -10.75 -30.73
C PRO A 538 -19.38 -11.60 -29.46
N LEU A 539 -19.71 -10.96 -28.36
CA LEU A 539 -20.09 -11.55 -27.08
C LEU A 539 -21.54 -11.17 -26.76
N VAL A 540 -22.43 -12.17 -26.73
CA VAL A 540 -23.87 -11.96 -26.60
C VAL A 540 -24.38 -12.46 -25.26
N TYR A 541 -24.86 -11.53 -24.45
CA TYR A 541 -25.55 -11.81 -23.20
C TYR A 541 -27.07 -11.85 -23.41
N SER A 542 -27.74 -12.77 -22.74
CA SER A 542 -29.20 -12.86 -22.64
C SER A 542 -29.62 -12.91 -21.19
N LEU A 543 -30.50 -12.00 -20.79
CA LEU A 543 -31.01 -11.87 -19.45
C LEU A 543 -32.52 -12.12 -19.43
N GLN A 544 -32.97 -12.99 -18.52
CA GLN A 544 -34.38 -13.20 -18.21
C GLN A 544 -34.57 -13.50 -16.72
N PHE A 545 -35.15 -12.56 -15.98
CA PHE A 545 -35.55 -12.79 -14.59
C PHE A 545 -36.78 -13.69 -14.51
N ASP A 546 -36.81 -14.59 -13.53
CA ASP A 546 -37.99 -15.37 -13.17
C ASP A 546 -38.61 -14.84 -11.85
N THR A 547 -39.62 -15.54 -11.34
CA THR A 547 -40.36 -15.13 -10.13
C THR A 547 -39.54 -15.23 -8.84
N ASP A 548 -38.34 -15.80 -8.88
CA ASP A 548 -37.44 -15.86 -7.73
C ASP A 548 -36.50 -14.64 -7.65
N ALA A 549 -36.56 -13.74 -8.64
CA ALA A 549 -35.86 -12.46 -8.59
C ALA A 549 -36.57 -11.51 -7.64
N GLU A 550 -35.79 -10.84 -6.79
CA GLU A 550 -36.31 -9.80 -5.89
C GLU A 550 -36.60 -8.54 -6.73
N ALA A 551 -37.81 -8.01 -6.59
CA ALA A 551 -38.24 -6.84 -7.33
C ALA A 551 -37.41 -5.61 -6.97
N TYR A 552 -37.03 -4.84 -7.99
CA TYR A 552 -36.18 -3.66 -7.98
C TYR A 552 -34.79 -3.86 -7.37
N GLN A 553 -34.36 -5.10 -7.16
CA GLN A 553 -32.99 -5.44 -6.78
C GLN A 553 -32.07 -5.36 -8.02
N GLU A 554 -30.95 -4.67 -7.87
CA GLU A 554 -29.87 -4.70 -8.85
C GLU A 554 -29.05 -5.99 -8.69
N TYR A 555 -28.82 -6.67 -9.80
CA TYR A 555 -27.98 -7.84 -9.92
C TYR A 555 -26.77 -7.53 -10.79
N THR A 556 -25.61 -8.01 -10.34
CA THR A 556 -24.32 -7.80 -11.01
C THR A 556 -23.65 -9.14 -11.30
N TRP A 557 -23.17 -9.30 -12.53
CA TRP A 557 -22.31 -10.41 -12.95
C TRP A 557 -20.97 -9.84 -13.40
N ARG A 558 -19.86 -10.50 -13.06
CA ARG A 558 -18.52 -10.13 -13.52
C ARG A 558 -17.92 -11.26 -14.31
N TYR A 559 -17.48 -10.94 -15.52
CA TYR A 559 -16.77 -11.84 -16.41
C TYR A 559 -15.34 -11.33 -16.60
N ARG A 560 -14.39 -12.26 -16.69
CA ARG A 560 -13.02 -11.99 -17.10
C ARG A 560 -12.84 -12.52 -18.50
N VAL A 561 -12.29 -11.70 -19.38
CA VAL A 561 -11.84 -12.09 -20.72
C VAL A 561 -10.32 -12.13 -20.69
N SER A 562 -9.72 -13.23 -21.12
CA SER A 562 -8.26 -13.37 -21.18
C SER A 562 -7.83 -13.94 -22.52
N ALA A 563 -6.61 -13.63 -22.94
CA ALA A 563 -5.95 -14.31 -24.06
C ALA A 563 -4.48 -14.61 -23.68
N ASP A 564 -3.79 -15.40 -24.50
CA ASP A 564 -2.41 -15.82 -24.23
C ASP A 564 -1.43 -14.63 -24.24
N GLY A 565 -0.65 -14.51 -23.17
CA GLY A 565 0.47 -13.57 -23.11
C GLY A 565 0.12 -12.10 -22.88
N ILE A 566 -1.16 -11.78 -22.62
CA ILE A 566 -1.65 -10.40 -22.43
C ILE A 566 -2.48 -10.25 -21.15
N GLU A 567 -2.70 -9.00 -20.73
CA GLU A 567 -3.53 -8.71 -19.55
C GLU A 567 -5.01 -9.03 -19.82
N ALA A 568 -5.70 -9.51 -18.78
CA ALA A 568 -7.10 -9.92 -18.88
C ALA A 568 -8.04 -8.75 -18.55
N GLU A 569 -9.07 -8.57 -19.36
CA GLU A 569 -10.08 -7.54 -19.17
C GLU A 569 -11.27 -8.01 -18.34
N THR A 570 -11.96 -7.07 -17.67
CA THR A 570 -13.13 -7.39 -16.86
C THR A 570 -14.38 -6.69 -17.40
N ILE A 571 -15.44 -7.48 -17.62
CA ILE A 571 -16.76 -7.01 -18.02
C ILE A 571 -17.72 -7.17 -16.86
N GLU A 572 -18.33 -6.06 -16.44
CA GLU A 572 -19.41 -6.04 -15.46
C GLU A 572 -20.76 -5.93 -16.19
N VAL A 573 -21.67 -6.86 -15.92
CA VAL A 573 -23.03 -6.86 -16.47
C VAL A 573 -24.00 -6.55 -15.34
N THR A 574 -24.88 -5.56 -15.52
CA THR A 574 -25.83 -5.11 -14.49
C THR A 574 -27.26 -5.08 -15.00
N ALA A 575 -28.21 -5.41 -14.11
CA ALA A 575 -29.64 -5.33 -14.39
C ALA A 575 -30.48 -5.23 -13.13
N VAL A 576 -31.62 -4.55 -13.21
CA VAL A 576 -32.60 -4.42 -12.12
C VAL A 576 -33.85 -5.20 -12.49
N ALA A 577 -34.32 -6.10 -11.62
CA ALA A 577 -35.52 -6.90 -11.87
C ALA A 577 -36.79 -6.08 -11.61
N ARG A 578 -37.57 -5.74 -12.63
CA ARG A 578 -38.79 -4.93 -12.47
C ARG A 578 -40.06 -5.80 -12.41
N LEU A 579 -41.06 -5.42 -11.63
CA LEU A 579 -42.31 -6.17 -11.57
C LEU A 579 -43.06 -6.18 -12.90
N LEU A 580 -43.77 -7.28 -13.14
CA LEU A 580 -44.76 -7.41 -14.20
C LEU A 580 -46.09 -6.90 -13.64
N SER A 581 -46.61 -5.77 -14.15
CA SER A 581 -48.02 -5.32 -14.07
C SER A 581 -48.46 -4.14 -13.17
N PRO A 582 -47.70 -3.54 -12.23
CA PRO A 582 -48.22 -2.44 -11.41
C PRO A 582 -48.83 -1.29 -12.24
N GLU A 583 -48.12 -0.81 -13.26
CA GLU A 583 -48.55 0.35 -14.05
C GLU A 583 -49.72 0.08 -14.99
N ALA A 584 -49.83 -1.15 -15.52
CA ALA A 584 -50.97 -1.53 -16.34
C ALA A 584 -52.26 -1.53 -15.50
N ILE A 585 -52.21 -2.14 -14.32
CA ILE A 585 -53.33 -2.17 -13.37
C ILE A 585 -53.67 -0.75 -12.89
N ILE A 586 -52.66 0.05 -12.55
CA ILE A 586 -52.84 1.47 -12.16
C ILE A 586 -53.47 2.27 -13.31
N GLY A 587 -53.11 1.97 -14.56
CA GLY A 587 -53.68 2.60 -15.75
C GLY A 587 -55.18 2.32 -15.87
N ASP A 588 -55.58 1.04 -15.83
CA ASP A 588 -56.98 0.62 -15.91
C ASP A 588 -57.82 1.20 -14.76
N LEU A 589 -57.28 1.21 -13.53
CA LEU A 589 -57.93 1.85 -12.38
C LEU A 589 -57.98 3.38 -12.49
N GLY A 590 -56.99 3.99 -13.14
CA GLY A 590 -56.94 5.44 -13.35
C GLY A 590 -58.08 5.97 -14.23
N GLU A 591 -58.53 5.19 -15.21
CA GLU A 591 -59.72 5.52 -16.02
C GLU A 591 -60.99 5.56 -15.15
N GLN A 592 -61.10 4.62 -14.20
CA GLN A 592 -62.24 4.47 -13.28
C GLN A 592 -62.24 5.50 -12.14
N ALA A 593 -61.06 6.00 -11.73
CA ALA A 593 -60.94 7.02 -10.70
C ALA A 593 -61.69 8.33 -11.04
N SER A 594 -61.93 8.59 -12.33
CA SER A 594 -62.61 9.81 -12.82
C SER A 594 -64.15 9.73 -12.75
N ALA A 595 -64.73 8.56 -12.50
CA ALA A 595 -66.18 8.33 -12.55
C ALA A 595 -66.94 8.95 -11.36
N GLY A 596 -66.26 9.24 -10.24
CA GLY A 596 -66.85 9.70 -8.99
C GLY A 596 -67.59 8.58 -8.22
N GLY A 597 -67.93 8.81 -6.95
CA GLY A 597 -68.66 7.82 -6.14
C GLY A 597 -67.78 6.70 -5.57
N TRP A 598 -68.30 5.47 -5.57
CA TRP A 598 -67.62 4.31 -4.99
C TRP A 598 -66.49 3.83 -5.89
N GLN A 599 -66.65 3.87 -7.23
CA GLN A 599 -65.62 3.48 -8.19
C GLN A 599 -64.35 4.29 -7.99
N ALA A 600 -64.50 5.61 -7.80
CA ALA A 600 -63.37 6.50 -7.54
C ALA A 600 -62.65 6.13 -6.24
N THR A 601 -63.40 5.91 -5.15
CA THR A 601 -62.82 5.51 -3.86
C THR A 601 -62.05 4.18 -3.97
N THR A 602 -62.68 3.17 -4.56
CA THR A 602 -62.11 1.84 -4.76
C THR A 602 -60.86 1.87 -5.65
N ALA A 603 -60.91 2.61 -6.76
CA ALA A 603 -59.80 2.76 -7.69
C ALA A 603 -58.63 3.55 -7.08
N GLU A 604 -58.91 4.66 -6.39
CA GLU A 604 -57.88 5.49 -5.72
C GLU A 604 -57.20 4.73 -4.58
N SER A 605 -57.96 4.06 -3.72
CA SER A 605 -57.41 3.24 -2.63
C SER A 605 -56.52 2.11 -3.16
N THR A 606 -56.98 1.38 -4.19
CA THR A 606 -56.22 0.28 -4.79
C THR A 606 -54.98 0.77 -5.52
N THR A 607 -55.10 1.88 -6.26
CA THR A 607 -53.96 2.54 -6.92
C THR A 607 -52.94 3.07 -5.91
N GLY A 608 -53.41 3.65 -4.79
CA GLY A 608 -52.56 4.13 -3.71
C GLY A 608 -51.75 3.00 -3.07
N ALA A 609 -52.39 1.86 -2.81
CA ALA A 609 -51.73 0.66 -2.30
C ALA A 609 -50.65 0.15 -3.27
N LEU A 610 -50.98 0.01 -4.56
CA LEU A 610 -50.03 -0.43 -5.59
C LEU A 610 -48.83 0.53 -5.74
N ARG A 611 -49.07 1.85 -5.75
CA ARG A 611 -48.01 2.87 -5.83
C ARG A 611 -47.15 2.93 -4.58
N SER A 612 -47.74 2.79 -3.39
CA SER A 612 -47.00 2.78 -2.12
C SER A 612 -46.07 1.56 -2.08
N MET A 613 -46.59 0.37 -2.41
CA MET A 613 -45.80 -0.85 -2.53
C MET A 613 -44.66 -0.70 -3.54
N GLU A 614 -44.94 -0.21 -4.76
CA GLU A 614 -43.92 0.00 -5.78
C GLU A 614 -42.84 1.00 -5.36
N THR A 615 -43.24 2.14 -4.79
CA THR A 615 -42.29 3.18 -4.34
C THR A 615 -41.37 2.62 -3.25
N ARG A 616 -41.93 1.92 -2.26
CA ARG A 616 -41.15 1.33 -1.16
C ARG A 616 -40.20 0.24 -1.66
N LEU A 617 -40.62 -0.57 -2.63
CA LEU A 617 -39.75 -1.53 -3.31
C LEU A 617 -38.59 -0.84 -4.06
N GLN A 618 -38.86 0.26 -4.77
CA GLN A 618 -37.82 1.06 -5.43
C GLN A 618 -36.85 1.72 -4.42
N GLU A 619 -37.34 2.08 -3.23
CA GLU A 619 -36.53 2.61 -2.13
C GLU A 619 -35.73 1.52 -1.37
N GLY A 620 -35.85 0.26 -1.80
CA GLY A 620 -35.12 -0.87 -1.23
C GLY A 620 -35.72 -1.46 0.04
N GLU A 621 -36.99 -1.16 0.34
CA GLU A 621 -37.70 -1.82 1.44
C GLU A 621 -38.06 -3.26 1.08
N SER A 622 -37.89 -4.18 2.03
CA SER A 622 -38.29 -5.57 1.88
C SER A 622 -39.82 -5.71 1.97
N PHE A 623 -40.46 -6.08 0.87
CA PHE A 623 -41.83 -6.62 0.87
C PHE A 623 -41.78 -8.15 0.76
N SER A 624 -42.75 -8.83 1.37
CA SER A 624 -42.88 -10.27 1.15
C SER A 624 -43.36 -10.53 -0.29
N ASN A 625 -42.76 -11.50 -0.99
CA ASN A 625 -43.25 -11.90 -2.32
C ASN A 625 -44.73 -12.30 -2.30
N GLY A 626 -45.20 -12.81 -1.15
CA GLY A 626 -46.62 -13.11 -0.92
C GLY A 626 -47.49 -11.85 -0.97
N ASP A 627 -47.11 -10.78 -0.28
CA ASP A 627 -47.89 -9.53 -0.26
C ASP A 627 -47.85 -8.80 -1.60
N ILE A 628 -46.73 -8.86 -2.34
CA ILE A 628 -46.66 -8.31 -3.69
C ILE A 628 -47.66 -9.00 -4.61
N GLN A 629 -47.67 -10.34 -4.61
CA GLN A 629 -48.62 -11.12 -5.41
C GLN A 629 -50.08 -10.87 -5.01
N ARG A 630 -50.37 -10.81 -3.70
CA ARG A 630 -51.72 -10.52 -3.19
C ARG A 630 -52.18 -9.12 -3.60
N THR A 631 -51.32 -8.11 -3.47
CA THR A 631 -51.64 -6.71 -3.82
C THR A 631 -51.90 -6.57 -5.32
N LEU A 632 -51.09 -7.21 -6.18
CA LEU A 632 -51.33 -7.24 -7.63
C LEU A 632 -52.63 -7.98 -7.98
N THR A 633 -52.91 -9.11 -7.31
CA THR A 633 -54.16 -9.88 -7.51
C THR A 633 -55.39 -9.08 -7.09
N VAL A 634 -55.30 -8.33 -5.98
CA VAL A 634 -56.33 -7.39 -5.54
C VAL A 634 -56.53 -6.31 -6.60
N GLY A 635 -55.45 -5.71 -7.10
CA GLY A 635 -55.50 -4.73 -8.18
C GLY A 635 -56.29 -5.20 -9.41
N GLN A 636 -55.96 -6.38 -9.94
CA GLN A 636 -56.66 -6.99 -11.06
C GLN A 636 -58.12 -7.32 -10.74
N SER A 637 -58.38 -7.88 -9.56
CA SER A 637 -59.74 -8.24 -9.14
C SER A 637 -60.61 -6.99 -8.93
N THR A 638 -60.02 -5.88 -8.51
CA THR A 638 -60.71 -4.58 -8.41
C THR A 638 -61.15 -4.06 -9.77
N VAL A 639 -60.30 -4.16 -10.80
CA VAL A 639 -60.69 -3.78 -12.18
C VAL A 639 -61.91 -4.60 -12.63
N VAL A 640 -61.85 -5.93 -12.48
CA VAL A 640 -62.96 -6.83 -12.83
C VAL A 640 -64.21 -6.52 -12.02
N LEU A 641 -64.07 -6.21 -10.73
CA LEU A 641 -65.17 -5.85 -9.85
C LEU A 641 -65.89 -4.59 -10.33
N ILE A 642 -65.14 -3.52 -10.62
CA ILE A 642 -65.71 -2.26 -11.09
C ILE A 642 -66.47 -2.50 -12.41
N ASP A 643 -65.82 -3.13 -13.38
CA ASP A 643 -66.38 -3.37 -14.72
C ASP A 643 -67.64 -4.28 -14.67
N SER A 644 -67.61 -5.32 -13.82
CA SER A 644 -68.75 -6.22 -13.61
C SER A 644 -69.94 -5.50 -12.97
N VAL A 645 -69.72 -4.64 -11.97
CA VAL A 645 -70.82 -3.90 -11.33
C VAL A 645 -71.45 -2.90 -12.30
N GLU A 646 -70.64 -2.17 -13.07
CA GLU A 646 -71.14 -1.21 -14.06
C GLU A 646 -71.91 -1.92 -15.18
N SER A 647 -71.39 -3.03 -15.69
CA SER A 647 -72.07 -3.85 -16.70
C SER A 647 -73.38 -4.44 -16.17
N ALA A 648 -73.40 -4.92 -14.93
CA ALA A 648 -74.62 -5.41 -14.28
C ALA A 648 -75.70 -4.30 -14.18
N GLN A 649 -75.31 -3.11 -13.70
CA GLN A 649 -76.22 -1.96 -13.61
C GLN A 649 -76.78 -1.56 -14.98
N GLN A 650 -75.92 -1.55 -16.01
CA GLN A 650 -76.34 -1.27 -17.37
C GLN A 650 -77.38 -2.28 -17.83
N PHE A 651 -77.08 -3.58 -17.75
CA PHE A 651 -78.00 -4.64 -18.18
C PHE A 651 -79.33 -4.63 -17.40
N GLN A 652 -79.30 -4.38 -16.10
CA GLN A 652 -80.51 -4.23 -15.28
C GLN A 652 -81.36 -3.03 -15.74
N SER A 653 -80.73 -1.89 -16.03
CA SER A 653 -81.42 -0.69 -16.53
C SER A 653 -82.05 -0.87 -17.91
N GLU A 654 -81.46 -1.75 -18.74
CA GLU A 654 -81.98 -2.15 -20.05
C GLU A 654 -83.06 -3.25 -19.96
N GLY A 655 -83.32 -3.77 -18.76
CA GLY A 655 -84.26 -4.88 -18.50
C GLY A 655 -83.72 -6.26 -18.90
N ASN A 656 -82.42 -6.37 -19.17
CA ASN A 656 -81.76 -7.60 -19.58
C ASN A 656 -81.16 -8.34 -18.37
N TYR A 657 -82.03 -8.85 -17.50
CA TYR A 657 -81.64 -9.50 -16.25
C TYR A 657 -80.86 -10.82 -16.46
N GLU A 658 -81.04 -11.50 -17.58
CA GLU A 658 -80.27 -12.71 -17.90
C GLU A 658 -78.79 -12.38 -18.18
N ALA A 659 -78.52 -11.31 -18.95
CA ALA A 659 -77.16 -10.85 -19.16
C ALA A 659 -76.53 -10.29 -17.87
N ALA A 660 -77.32 -9.54 -17.08
CA ALA A 660 -76.89 -8.99 -15.80
C ALA A 660 -76.44 -10.08 -14.81
N GLN A 661 -77.08 -11.24 -14.79
CA GLN A 661 -76.77 -12.32 -13.85
C GLN A 661 -75.29 -12.72 -13.86
N ARG A 662 -74.68 -12.84 -15.05
CA ARG A 662 -73.27 -13.23 -15.17
C ARG A 662 -72.36 -12.19 -14.53
N GLU A 663 -72.65 -10.92 -14.77
CA GLU A 663 -71.88 -9.79 -14.24
C GLU A 663 -72.09 -9.64 -12.74
N VAL A 664 -73.29 -9.87 -12.22
CA VAL A 664 -73.57 -9.89 -10.78
C VAL A 664 -72.75 -10.98 -10.08
N ILE A 665 -72.71 -12.21 -10.62
CA ILE A 665 -71.89 -13.29 -10.05
C ILE A 665 -70.39 -12.95 -10.12
N SER A 666 -69.93 -12.42 -11.25
CA SER A 666 -68.54 -11.96 -11.45
C SER A 666 -68.14 -10.90 -10.41
N ALA A 667 -69.01 -9.92 -10.15
CA ALA A 667 -68.81 -8.91 -9.13
C ALA A 667 -68.75 -9.50 -7.71
N ILE A 668 -69.61 -10.46 -7.35
CA ILE A 668 -69.55 -11.13 -6.04
C ILE A 668 -68.21 -11.85 -5.87
N ILE A 669 -67.79 -12.61 -6.87
CA ILE A 669 -66.53 -13.39 -6.83
C ILE A 669 -65.33 -12.43 -6.72
N ALA A 670 -65.28 -11.40 -7.57
CA ALA A 670 -64.21 -10.42 -7.58
C ALA A 670 -64.12 -9.68 -6.23
N ARG A 671 -65.25 -9.26 -5.65
CA ARG A 671 -65.28 -8.65 -4.31
C ARG A 671 -64.76 -9.59 -3.24
N ASN A 672 -65.18 -10.86 -3.25
CA ASN A 672 -64.72 -11.85 -2.27
C ASN A 672 -63.21 -12.11 -2.39
N MET A 673 -62.67 -12.14 -3.62
CA MET A 673 -61.23 -12.23 -3.84
C MET A 673 -60.49 -11.01 -3.31
N VAL A 674 -60.96 -9.80 -3.63
CA VAL A 674 -60.39 -8.54 -3.12
C VAL A 674 -60.37 -8.55 -1.59
N ALA A 675 -61.49 -8.89 -0.95
CA ALA A 675 -61.59 -8.93 0.51
C ALA A 675 -60.67 -9.98 1.14
N GLN A 676 -60.63 -11.19 0.58
CA GLN A 676 -59.80 -12.28 1.10
C GLN A 676 -58.31 -11.98 0.95
N TYR A 677 -57.88 -11.44 -0.19
CA TYR A 677 -56.47 -11.13 -0.40
C TYR A 677 -56.03 -9.90 0.38
N ALA A 678 -56.87 -8.85 0.46
CA ALA A 678 -56.60 -7.68 1.27
C ALA A 678 -56.35 -8.04 2.74
N SER A 679 -57.22 -8.88 3.34
CA SER A 679 -57.10 -9.26 4.76
C SER A 679 -55.89 -10.15 5.09
N ASN A 680 -55.25 -10.73 4.07
CA ASN A 680 -54.09 -11.61 4.22
C ASN A 680 -52.77 -10.90 3.89
N ILE A 681 -52.80 -9.60 3.59
CA ILE A 681 -51.59 -8.79 3.40
C ILE A 681 -51.00 -8.45 4.78
N GLU A 682 -49.72 -8.73 4.96
CA GLU A 682 -49.04 -8.48 6.24
C GLU A 682 -48.70 -7.00 6.44
N ASP A 683 -48.47 -6.27 5.34
CA ASP A 683 -48.23 -4.82 5.37
C ASP A 683 -49.51 -4.05 5.72
N GLN A 684 -49.52 -3.47 6.93
CA GLN A 684 -50.73 -2.87 7.49
C GLN A 684 -51.21 -1.64 6.70
N GLU A 685 -50.31 -0.82 6.16
CA GLU A 685 -50.68 0.34 5.35
C GLU A 685 -51.37 -0.10 4.04
N THR A 686 -50.81 -1.10 3.36
CA THR A 686 -51.39 -1.69 2.14
C THR A 686 -52.72 -2.38 2.44
N SER A 687 -52.80 -3.15 3.53
CA SER A 687 -54.04 -3.80 3.97
C SER A 687 -55.15 -2.78 4.26
N ASP A 688 -54.87 -1.75 5.07
CA ASP A 688 -55.85 -0.72 5.46
C ASP A 688 -56.37 0.05 4.22
N ALA A 689 -55.49 0.35 3.26
CA ALA A 689 -55.86 0.98 2.00
C ALA A 689 -56.80 0.08 1.18
N LEU A 690 -56.51 -1.21 1.07
CA LEU A 690 -57.34 -2.16 0.34
C LEU A 690 -58.66 -2.51 1.07
N GLU A 691 -58.68 -2.52 2.40
CA GLU A 691 -59.91 -2.65 3.18
C GLU A 691 -60.87 -1.48 2.95
N THR A 692 -60.35 -0.26 2.75
CA THR A 692 -61.15 0.90 2.34
C THR A 692 -61.85 0.65 1.00
N SER A 693 -61.14 0.02 0.06
CA SER A 693 -61.69 -0.40 -1.24
C SER A 693 -62.80 -1.45 -1.08
N VAL A 694 -62.60 -2.45 -0.22
CA VAL A 694 -63.61 -3.49 0.11
C VAL A 694 -64.87 -2.87 0.72
N SER A 695 -64.73 -1.93 1.65
CA SER A 695 -65.88 -1.25 2.29
C SER A 695 -66.67 -0.41 1.29
N ALA A 696 -65.99 0.31 0.39
CA ALA A 696 -66.66 1.14 -0.62
C ALA A 696 -67.51 0.33 -1.63
N THR A 697 -67.16 -0.94 -1.85
CA THR A 697 -67.86 -1.82 -2.81
C THR A 697 -69.01 -2.63 -2.19
N GLU A 698 -69.21 -2.56 -0.88
CA GLU A 698 -70.27 -3.32 -0.19
C GLU A 698 -71.67 -2.94 -0.66
N ASP A 699 -72.01 -1.66 -0.59
CA ASP A 699 -73.34 -1.16 -0.98
C ASP A 699 -73.61 -1.33 -2.49
N PRO A 700 -72.69 -0.99 -3.41
CA PRO A 700 -72.91 -1.18 -4.86
C PRO A 700 -73.14 -2.64 -5.26
N VAL A 701 -72.33 -3.57 -4.74
CA VAL A 701 -72.51 -5.01 -5.03
C VAL A 701 -73.81 -5.51 -4.40
N ALA A 702 -74.13 -5.10 -3.17
CA ALA A 702 -75.41 -5.45 -2.55
C ALA A 702 -76.60 -4.93 -3.37
N SER A 703 -76.50 -3.72 -3.92
CA SER A 703 -77.55 -3.10 -4.73
C SER A 703 -77.86 -3.90 -6.00
N ILE A 704 -76.85 -4.25 -6.81
CA ILE A 704 -77.08 -5.03 -8.04
C ILE A 704 -77.63 -6.42 -7.74
N VAL A 705 -77.18 -7.03 -6.63
CA VAL A 705 -77.66 -8.34 -6.19
C VAL A 705 -79.11 -8.28 -5.74
N ASP A 706 -79.49 -7.27 -4.94
CA ASP A 706 -80.84 -7.12 -4.45
C ASP A 706 -81.81 -6.79 -5.59
N GLU A 707 -81.41 -5.97 -6.56
CA GLU A 707 -82.21 -5.70 -7.77
C GLU A 707 -82.41 -6.96 -8.62
N GLN A 708 -81.34 -7.74 -8.83
CA GLN A 708 -81.40 -9.01 -9.55
C GLN A 708 -82.33 -10.01 -8.87
N ARG A 709 -82.24 -10.12 -7.54
CA ARG A 709 -83.11 -10.98 -6.73
C ARG A 709 -84.56 -10.53 -6.86
N SER A 710 -84.84 -9.24 -6.67
CA SER A 710 -86.20 -8.71 -6.74
C SER A 710 -86.85 -8.94 -8.10
N HIS A 711 -86.10 -8.89 -9.20
CA HIS A 711 -86.61 -9.25 -10.52
C HIS A 711 -87.07 -10.71 -10.58
N TYR A 712 -86.18 -11.66 -10.25
CA TYR A 712 -86.52 -13.09 -10.34
C TYR A 712 -87.59 -13.51 -9.33
N GLU A 713 -87.62 -12.92 -8.13
CA GLU A 713 -88.72 -13.11 -7.18
C GLU A 713 -90.05 -12.62 -7.76
N SER A 714 -90.06 -11.47 -8.44
CA SER A 714 -91.25 -10.98 -9.15
C SER A 714 -91.71 -11.91 -10.27
N VAL A 715 -90.80 -12.60 -10.96
CA VAL A 715 -91.16 -13.61 -11.97
C VAL A 715 -91.80 -14.84 -11.32
N LEU A 716 -91.32 -15.25 -10.14
CA LEU A 716 -91.92 -16.37 -9.39
C LEU A 716 -93.29 -16.04 -8.79
N GLU A 717 -93.54 -14.77 -8.48
CA GLU A 717 -94.84 -14.29 -7.98
C GLU A 717 -95.87 -14.08 -9.10
N ASP A 718 -95.45 -14.04 -10.37
CA ASP A 718 -96.34 -13.86 -11.51
C ASP A 718 -97.13 -15.15 -11.81
N GLY A 719 -98.45 -15.08 -11.67
CA GLY A 719 -99.35 -16.19 -11.93
C GLY A 719 -99.48 -16.57 -13.41
N GLU A 720 -98.97 -15.74 -14.33
CA GLU A 720 -98.92 -16.03 -15.76
C GLU A 720 -97.57 -16.61 -16.23
N ALA A 721 -96.57 -16.73 -15.34
CA ALA A 721 -95.24 -17.23 -15.69
C ALA A 721 -95.24 -18.71 -16.12
N THR A 722 -94.60 -18.98 -17.25
CA THR A 722 -94.46 -20.33 -17.81
C THR A 722 -93.59 -21.23 -16.91
N ALA A 723 -93.71 -22.54 -17.07
CA ALA A 723 -92.91 -23.50 -16.30
C ALA A 723 -91.39 -23.29 -16.50
N LEU A 724 -90.97 -22.91 -17.71
CA LEU A 724 -89.58 -22.64 -18.04
C LEU A 724 -89.08 -21.31 -17.44
N GLU A 725 -89.89 -20.25 -17.46
CA GLU A 725 -89.54 -18.96 -16.83
C GLU A 725 -89.37 -19.11 -15.31
N ARG A 726 -90.27 -19.86 -14.65
CA ARG A 726 -90.15 -20.17 -13.22
C ARG A 726 -88.91 -20.99 -12.91
N HIS A 727 -88.59 -21.98 -13.74
CA HIS A 727 -87.36 -22.76 -13.60
C HIS A 727 -86.11 -21.86 -13.65
N PHE A 728 -85.98 -21.02 -14.68
CA PHE A 728 -84.83 -20.12 -14.81
C PHE A 728 -84.75 -19.10 -13.68
N ALA A 729 -85.87 -18.50 -13.27
CA ALA A 729 -85.88 -17.57 -12.15
C ALA A 729 -85.40 -18.22 -10.84
N SER A 730 -85.90 -19.43 -10.53
CA SER A 730 -85.46 -20.18 -9.36
C SER A 730 -83.99 -20.63 -9.43
N ASP A 731 -83.51 -21.12 -10.58
CA ASP A 731 -82.12 -21.54 -10.73
C ASP A 731 -81.14 -20.37 -10.54
N ASN A 732 -81.47 -19.20 -11.12
CA ASN A 732 -80.67 -17.99 -10.94
C ASN A 732 -80.70 -17.45 -9.50
N LEU A 733 -81.82 -17.56 -8.80
CA LEU A 733 -81.93 -17.22 -7.37
C LEU A 733 -81.13 -18.18 -6.49
N ALA A 734 -81.14 -19.48 -6.79
CA ALA A 734 -80.35 -20.48 -6.10
C ALA A 734 -78.85 -20.17 -6.22
N GLU A 735 -78.38 -19.82 -7.43
CA GLU A 735 -76.98 -19.47 -7.66
C GLU A 735 -76.57 -18.20 -6.90
N LEU A 736 -77.39 -17.15 -6.90
CA LEU A 736 -77.13 -15.94 -6.10
C LEU A 736 -77.06 -16.25 -4.61
N ALA A 737 -77.97 -17.09 -4.09
CA ALA A 737 -77.98 -17.50 -2.70
C ALA A 737 -76.71 -18.30 -2.32
N ARG A 738 -76.24 -19.21 -3.20
CA ARG A 738 -74.97 -19.95 -3.01
C ARG A 738 -73.78 -19.02 -2.92
N GLN A 739 -73.64 -18.09 -3.86
CA GLN A 739 -72.49 -17.17 -3.90
C GLN A 739 -72.45 -16.20 -2.70
N ARG A 740 -73.59 -15.98 -2.04
CA ARG A 740 -73.69 -15.22 -0.79
C ARG A 740 -73.52 -16.07 0.47
N GLY A 741 -73.34 -17.38 0.34
CA GLY A 741 -73.20 -18.31 1.46
C GLY A 741 -74.52 -18.66 2.16
N ASN A 742 -75.68 -18.47 1.52
CA ASN A 742 -76.99 -18.79 2.07
C ASN A 742 -77.54 -20.11 1.51
N GLY A 743 -76.95 -21.23 1.96
CA GLY A 743 -77.23 -22.57 1.43
C GLY A 743 -78.68 -23.02 1.57
N ASP A 744 -79.30 -22.79 2.74
CA ASP A 744 -80.69 -23.21 2.99
C ASP A 744 -81.68 -22.58 2.00
N GLN A 745 -81.47 -21.30 1.66
CA GLN A 745 -82.30 -20.59 0.69
C GLN A 745 -82.00 -21.03 -0.76
N ALA A 746 -80.75 -21.36 -1.05
CA ALA A 746 -80.38 -21.91 -2.36
C ALA A 746 -81.05 -23.26 -2.62
N ASP A 747 -81.07 -24.14 -1.62
CA ASP A 747 -81.70 -25.47 -1.71
C ASP A 747 -83.23 -25.34 -1.93
N GLU A 748 -83.89 -24.35 -1.32
CA GLU A 748 -85.32 -24.06 -1.53
C GLU A 748 -85.60 -23.63 -2.98
N TYR A 749 -84.78 -22.73 -3.52
CA TYR A 749 -84.90 -22.32 -4.91
C TYR A 749 -84.56 -23.47 -5.88
N GLU A 750 -83.55 -24.29 -5.62
CA GLU A 750 -83.20 -25.44 -6.45
C GLU A 750 -84.36 -26.46 -6.50
N SER A 751 -85.00 -26.73 -5.35
CA SER A 751 -86.20 -27.58 -5.30
C SER A 751 -87.36 -27.00 -6.13
N THR A 752 -87.53 -25.68 -6.11
CA THR A 752 -88.54 -24.98 -6.91
C THR A 752 -88.21 -25.03 -8.41
N ALA A 753 -86.93 -24.92 -8.76
CA ALA A 753 -86.44 -25.04 -10.13
C ALA A 753 -86.65 -26.45 -10.68
N GLU A 754 -86.33 -27.49 -9.90
CA GLU A 754 -86.56 -28.90 -10.26
C GLU A 754 -88.04 -29.19 -10.50
N SER A 755 -88.91 -28.72 -9.59
CA SER A 755 -90.37 -28.86 -9.71
C SER A 755 -90.88 -28.19 -11.00
N SER A 756 -90.41 -26.98 -11.29
CA SER A 756 -90.81 -26.23 -12.50
C SER A 756 -90.29 -26.88 -13.78
N PHE A 757 -89.09 -27.47 -13.76
CA PHE A 757 -88.56 -28.21 -14.92
C PHE A 757 -89.30 -29.53 -15.16
N ALA A 758 -89.71 -30.22 -14.10
CA ALA A 758 -90.56 -31.41 -14.22
C ALA A 758 -91.91 -31.06 -14.87
N GLU A 759 -92.50 -29.92 -14.48
CA GLU A 759 -93.71 -29.37 -15.11
C GLU A 759 -93.49 -29.03 -16.59
N TYR A 760 -92.37 -28.38 -16.93
CA TYR A 760 -91.97 -28.13 -18.32
C TYR A 760 -91.91 -29.43 -19.15
N GLN A 761 -91.19 -30.44 -18.66
CA GLN A 761 -91.05 -31.73 -19.36
C GLN A 761 -92.42 -32.41 -19.56
N GLN A 762 -93.28 -32.35 -18.55
CA GLN A 762 -94.63 -32.89 -18.62
C GLN A 762 -95.47 -32.18 -19.70
N GLN A 763 -95.41 -30.84 -19.76
CA GLN A 763 -96.14 -30.04 -20.73
C GLN A 763 -95.60 -30.22 -22.15
N VAL A 764 -94.28 -30.29 -22.34
CA VAL A 764 -93.65 -30.62 -23.64
C VAL A 764 -94.04 -32.02 -24.09
N SER A 765 -94.00 -33.03 -23.20
CA SER A 765 -94.44 -34.39 -23.52
C SER A 765 -95.90 -34.41 -23.96
N THR A 766 -96.77 -33.72 -23.22
CA THR A 766 -98.20 -33.57 -23.55
C THR A 766 -98.37 -32.94 -24.93
N GLY A 767 -97.60 -31.88 -25.23
CA GLY A 767 -97.61 -31.21 -26.53
C GLY A 767 -97.14 -32.12 -27.67
N VAL A 768 -96.07 -32.89 -27.47
CA VAL A 768 -95.54 -33.84 -28.44
C VAL A 768 -96.53 -34.99 -28.70
N ASP A 769 -97.16 -35.52 -27.66
CA ASP A 769 -98.13 -36.61 -27.76
C ASP A 769 -99.35 -36.19 -28.57
N HIS A 770 -99.92 -35.01 -28.27
CA HIS A 770 -101.02 -34.45 -29.05
C HIS A 770 -100.62 -34.16 -30.51
N ARG A 771 -99.46 -33.53 -30.74
CA ARG A 771 -98.94 -33.29 -32.10
C ARG A 771 -98.76 -34.61 -32.88
N THR A 772 -98.17 -35.62 -32.25
CA THR A 772 -97.89 -36.91 -32.87
C THR A 772 -99.18 -37.64 -33.19
N THR A 773 -100.15 -37.62 -32.27
CA THR A 773 -101.49 -38.16 -32.48
C THR A 773 -102.16 -37.49 -33.68
N ALA A 774 -102.17 -36.16 -33.73
CA ALA A 774 -102.71 -35.40 -34.86
C ALA A 774 -102.02 -35.74 -36.20
N MET A 775 -100.68 -35.86 -36.22
CA MET A 775 -99.94 -36.20 -37.44
C MET A 775 -100.18 -37.64 -37.91
N ASN A 776 -100.27 -38.59 -36.98
CA ASN A 776 -100.53 -39.98 -37.31
C ASN A 776 -101.95 -40.16 -37.83
N ASP A 777 -102.91 -39.50 -37.19
CA ASP A 777 -104.29 -39.46 -37.64
C ASP A 777 -104.36 -38.85 -39.04
N HIS A 778 -103.74 -37.70 -39.28
CA HIS A 778 -103.73 -37.04 -40.59
C HIS A 778 -103.11 -37.94 -41.68
N ARG A 779 -101.96 -38.58 -41.40
CA ARG A 779 -101.32 -39.51 -42.37
C ARG A 779 -102.16 -40.75 -42.65
N ALA A 780 -102.71 -41.39 -41.61
CA ALA A 780 -103.57 -42.56 -41.77
C ALA A 780 -104.81 -42.22 -42.62
N PHE A 781 -105.31 -40.99 -42.52
CA PHE A 781 -106.40 -40.50 -43.35
C PHE A 781 -105.95 -40.21 -44.79
N ALA A 782 -104.79 -39.58 -45.00
CA ALA A 782 -104.22 -39.31 -46.31
C ALA A 782 -103.91 -40.59 -47.10
N ASP A 783 -103.39 -41.64 -46.44
CA ASP A 783 -103.12 -42.95 -47.04
C ASP A 783 -104.39 -43.68 -47.51
N ASN A 784 -105.54 -43.31 -46.94
CA ASN A 784 -106.84 -43.88 -47.24
C ASN A 784 -107.65 -43.00 -48.22
N ALA A 785 -107.00 -42.02 -48.87
CA ALA A 785 -107.59 -41.16 -49.87
C ALA A 785 -107.85 -41.90 -51.20
N THR A 786 -108.93 -41.52 -51.90
CA THR A 786 -109.39 -42.22 -53.10
C THR A 786 -108.53 -41.91 -54.33
N LEU A 787 -107.97 -40.70 -54.39
CA LEU A 787 -107.12 -40.25 -55.50
C LEU A 787 -106.25 -39.07 -55.04
N THR A 788 -105.04 -38.92 -55.56
CA THR A 788 -104.20 -37.74 -55.32
C THR A 788 -104.16 -36.89 -56.59
N VAL A 789 -104.60 -35.62 -56.54
CA VAL A 789 -104.51 -34.69 -57.68
C VAL A 789 -103.64 -33.52 -57.28
N LEU A 790 -102.62 -33.20 -58.12
CA LEU A 790 -101.67 -32.10 -57.88
C LEU A 790 -101.01 -32.15 -56.49
N GLY A 791 -100.76 -33.37 -55.98
CA GLY A 791 -100.15 -33.58 -54.68
C GLY A 791 -101.10 -33.52 -53.48
N GLN A 792 -102.39 -33.23 -53.68
CA GLN A 792 -103.37 -33.21 -52.59
C GLN A 792 -104.24 -34.49 -52.60
N PRO A 793 -104.40 -35.17 -51.44
CA PRO A 793 -105.32 -36.29 -51.32
C PRO A 793 -106.76 -35.80 -51.52
N LEU A 794 -107.52 -36.53 -52.32
CA LEU A 794 -108.93 -36.27 -52.59
C LEU A 794 -109.74 -37.51 -52.25
N VAL A 795 -110.77 -37.30 -51.45
CA VAL A 795 -111.82 -38.27 -51.22
C VAL A 795 -112.99 -37.84 -52.10
N LEU A 796 -113.38 -38.70 -53.06
CA LEU A 796 -114.48 -38.39 -53.98
C LEU A 796 -115.77 -39.10 -53.62
N ASN A 797 -115.78 -39.93 -52.57
CA ASN A 797 -116.95 -40.68 -52.13
C ASN A 797 -117.85 -39.85 -51.18
N PRO A 798 -119.06 -39.44 -51.60
CA PRO A 798 -119.96 -38.62 -50.77
C PRO A 798 -120.36 -39.26 -49.44
N ALA A 799 -120.32 -40.59 -49.33
CA ALA A 799 -120.70 -41.30 -48.11
C ALA A 799 -119.72 -41.12 -46.94
N ARG A 800 -118.53 -40.55 -47.18
CA ARG A 800 -117.48 -40.34 -46.16
C ARG A 800 -117.43 -38.92 -45.59
N ILE A 801 -118.44 -38.08 -45.85
CA ILE A 801 -118.43 -36.65 -45.47
C ILE A 801 -118.38 -36.38 -43.97
N ASP A 802 -119.12 -37.17 -43.18
CA ASP A 802 -119.14 -37.05 -41.73
C ASP A 802 -117.81 -37.53 -41.13
N GLU A 803 -117.21 -38.57 -41.71
CA GLU A 803 -115.90 -39.10 -41.33
C GLU A 803 -114.79 -38.06 -41.59
N VAL A 804 -114.78 -37.42 -42.75
CA VAL A 804 -113.83 -36.34 -43.10
C VAL A 804 -113.95 -35.15 -42.14
N THR A 805 -115.18 -34.77 -41.77
CA THR A 805 -115.43 -33.58 -40.93
C THR A 805 -115.05 -33.85 -39.46
N ALA A 806 -115.38 -35.03 -38.93
CA ALA A 806 -114.99 -35.44 -37.58
C ALA A 806 -113.46 -35.58 -37.46
N HIS A 807 -112.82 -36.16 -38.49
CA HIS A 807 -111.37 -36.28 -38.57
C HIS A 807 -110.69 -34.91 -38.53
N ALA A 808 -111.15 -33.96 -39.35
CA ALA A 808 -110.58 -32.61 -39.37
C ALA A 808 -110.72 -31.86 -38.04
N ALA A 809 -111.84 -32.05 -37.34
CA ALA A 809 -112.04 -31.48 -36.00
C ALA A 809 -111.12 -32.10 -34.94
N SER A 810 -110.88 -33.42 -35.01
CA SER A 810 -109.96 -34.13 -34.12
C SER A 810 -108.52 -33.66 -34.31
N VAL A 811 -108.01 -33.69 -35.55
CA VAL A 811 -106.64 -33.27 -35.89
C VAL A 811 -106.40 -31.80 -35.50
N SER A 812 -107.36 -30.90 -35.77
CA SER A 812 -107.24 -29.51 -35.35
C SER A 812 -107.31 -29.32 -33.82
N GLY A 813 -108.10 -30.14 -33.12
CA GLY A 813 -108.23 -30.07 -31.66
C GLY A 813 -106.97 -30.55 -30.95
N ASP A 814 -106.36 -31.64 -31.43
CA ASP A 814 -105.08 -32.12 -30.92
C ASP A 814 -103.94 -31.15 -31.20
N LEU A 815 -103.90 -30.51 -32.38
CA LEU A 815 -102.89 -29.47 -32.65
C LEU A 815 -103.08 -28.22 -31.78
N GLU A 816 -104.32 -27.85 -31.44
CA GLU A 816 -104.60 -26.74 -30.51
C GLU A 816 -104.19 -27.07 -29.07
N ALA A 817 -104.48 -28.29 -28.61
CA ALA A 817 -104.03 -28.77 -27.30
C ALA A 817 -102.49 -28.84 -27.23
N ALA A 818 -101.85 -29.30 -28.31
CA ALA A 818 -100.40 -29.30 -28.42
C ALA A 818 -99.82 -27.88 -28.36
N GLU A 819 -100.40 -26.94 -29.10
CA GLU A 819 -100.02 -25.52 -29.11
C GLU A 819 -100.14 -24.90 -27.70
N SER A 820 -101.24 -25.18 -26.97
CA SER A 820 -101.43 -24.70 -25.59
C SER A 820 -100.41 -25.27 -24.61
N ALA A 821 -100.17 -26.59 -24.65
CA ALA A 821 -99.21 -27.24 -23.76
C ALA A 821 -97.78 -26.73 -23.99
N PHE A 822 -97.38 -26.51 -25.25
CA PHE A 822 -96.09 -25.88 -25.55
C PHE A 822 -96.02 -24.41 -25.08
N ARG A 823 -97.11 -23.63 -25.13
CA ARG A 823 -97.14 -22.27 -24.58
C ARG A 823 -97.01 -22.24 -23.06
N GLU A 824 -97.76 -23.06 -22.35
CA GLU A 824 -97.69 -23.17 -20.88
C GLU A 824 -96.32 -23.67 -20.41
N ALA A 825 -95.67 -24.53 -21.19
CA ALA A 825 -94.29 -24.92 -20.97
C ALA A 825 -93.29 -23.75 -21.14
N GLY A 826 -93.60 -22.74 -21.97
CA GLY A 826 -92.63 -21.74 -22.42
C GLY A 826 -91.85 -22.17 -23.68
N ALA A 827 -92.23 -23.27 -24.34
CA ALA A 827 -91.67 -23.74 -25.60
C ALA A 827 -92.27 -22.99 -26.81
N THR A 828 -92.08 -21.67 -26.84
CA THR A 828 -92.71 -20.76 -27.83
C THR A 828 -92.46 -21.15 -29.28
N GLY A 829 -91.22 -21.54 -29.62
CA GLY A 829 -90.89 -21.99 -30.98
C GLY A 829 -91.63 -23.25 -31.42
N GLU A 830 -91.83 -24.21 -30.51
CA GLU A 830 -92.62 -25.42 -30.80
C GLU A 830 -94.12 -25.09 -30.89
N ALA A 831 -94.62 -24.19 -30.03
CA ALA A 831 -96.00 -23.71 -30.12
C ALA A 831 -96.27 -23.01 -31.47
N GLU A 832 -95.36 -22.15 -31.93
CA GLU A 832 -95.45 -21.48 -33.23
C GLU A 832 -95.37 -22.47 -34.40
N ALA A 833 -94.47 -23.46 -34.34
CA ALA A 833 -94.37 -24.50 -35.35
C ALA A 833 -95.66 -25.34 -35.44
N VAL A 834 -96.25 -25.69 -34.30
CA VAL A 834 -97.52 -26.41 -34.22
C VAL A 834 -98.67 -25.55 -34.75
N ALA A 835 -98.71 -24.25 -34.41
CA ALA A 835 -99.70 -23.31 -34.95
C ALA A 835 -99.59 -23.17 -36.48
N GLY A 836 -98.36 -23.13 -37.01
CA GLY A 836 -98.10 -23.16 -38.45
C GLY A 836 -98.60 -24.44 -39.11
N THR A 837 -98.29 -25.59 -38.51
CA THR A 837 -98.74 -26.91 -38.96
C THR A 837 -100.27 -27.02 -38.95
N ARG A 838 -100.92 -26.52 -37.89
CA ARG A 838 -102.37 -26.45 -37.76
C ARG A 838 -103.01 -25.65 -38.90
N ASN A 839 -102.42 -24.52 -39.28
CA ASN A 839 -102.91 -23.72 -40.41
C ASN A 839 -102.73 -24.41 -41.77
N GLU A 840 -101.60 -25.08 -42.00
CA GLU A 840 -101.33 -25.79 -43.24
C GLU A 840 -102.29 -26.98 -43.43
N ILE A 841 -102.37 -27.86 -42.42
CA ILE A 841 -103.27 -29.01 -42.41
C ILE A 841 -104.73 -28.55 -42.42
N GLY A 842 -105.06 -27.49 -41.69
CA GLY A 842 -106.39 -26.88 -41.71
C GLY A 842 -106.81 -26.43 -43.12
N THR A 843 -105.89 -25.85 -43.88
CA THR A 843 -106.12 -25.45 -45.27
C THR A 843 -106.30 -26.65 -46.19
N GLU A 844 -105.44 -27.68 -46.04
CA GLU A 844 -105.55 -28.94 -46.79
C GLU A 844 -106.90 -29.63 -46.55
N LEU A 845 -107.29 -29.80 -45.28
CA LEU A 845 -108.54 -30.41 -44.88
C LEU A 845 -109.76 -29.58 -45.33
N ALA A 846 -109.65 -28.25 -45.35
CA ALA A 846 -110.69 -27.38 -45.89
C ALA A 846 -110.87 -27.61 -47.40
N ILE A 847 -109.77 -27.68 -48.17
CA ILE A 847 -109.82 -27.99 -49.61
C ILE A 847 -110.42 -29.38 -49.83
N LEU A 848 -110.00 -30.39 -49.05
CA LEU A 848 -110.54 -31.74 -49.12
C LEU A 848 -112.04 -31.76 -48.84
N ARG A 849 -112.50 -31.03 -47.81
CA ARG A 849 -113.93 -30.87 -47.49
C ARG A 849 -114.70 -30.18 -48.62
N TYR A 850 -114.19 -29.08 -49.18
CA TYR A 850 -114.82 -28.39 -50.31
C TYR A 850 -114.85 -29.22 -51.59
N SER A 851 -113.79 -29.98 -51.86
CA SER A 851 -113.71 -30.90 -52.99
C SER A 851 -114.73 -32.03 -52.86
N LEU A 852 -114.96 -32.55 -51.65
CA LEU A 852 -115.96 -33.56 -51.38
C LEU A 852 -117.38 -33.00 -51.53
N TYR A 853 -117.64 -31.77 -51.08
CA TYR A 853 -118.90 -31.08 -51.38
C TYR A 853 -119.11 -30.92 -52.90
N GLY A 854 -118.05 -30.54 -53.63
CA GLY A 854 -118.06 -30.43 -55.08
C GLY A 854 -118.27 -31.78 -55.80
N ALA A 855 -117.61 -32.85 -55.33
CA ALA A 855 -117.77 -34.21 -55.83
C ALA A 855 -119.17 -34.74 -55.54
N THR A 856 -119.72 -34.48 -54.35
CA THR A 856 -121.10 -34.82 -53.99
C THR A 856 -122.10 -34.12 -54.91
N LEU A 857 -121.87 -32.83 -55.22
CA LEU A 857 -122.66 -32.10 -56.21
C LEU A 857 -122.53 -32.72 -57.61
N LEU A 858 -121.33 -33.08 -58.05
CA LEU A 858 -121.08 -33.73 -59.33
C LEU A 858 -121.77 -35.10 -59.40
N PHE A 859 -121.63 -35.94 -58.37
CA PHE A 859 -122.30 -37.24 -58.27
C PHE A 859 -123.81 -37.08 -58.28
N ALA A 860 -124.34 -36.09 -57.56
CA ALA A 860 -125.76 -35.76 -57.61
C ALA A 860 -126.19 -35.37 -59.03
N VAL A 861 -125.41 -34.56 -59.74
CA VAL A 861 -125.67 -34.16 -61.14
C VAL A 861 -125.58 -35.35 -62.11
N VAL A 862 -124.56 -36.20 -62.00
CA VAL A 862 -124.38 -37.41 -62.83
C VAL A 862 -125.52 -38.39 -62.56
N PHE A 863 -125.90 -38.60 -61.30
CA PHE A 863 -127.06 -39.40 -60.93
C PHE A 863 -128.34 -38.81 -61.52
N LEU A 864 -128.53 -37.50 -61.43
CA LEU A 864 -129.66 -36.80 -62.05
C LEU A 864 -129.66 -36.98 -63.58
N LEU A 865 -128.51 -36.87 -64.24
CA LEU A 865 -128.35 -37.14 -65.68
C LEU A 865 -128.65 -38.60 -66.03
N PHE A 866 -128.22 -39.55 -65.19
CA PHE A 866 -128.51 -40.98 -65.36
C PHE A 866 -130.01 -41.25 -65.21
N VAL A 867 -130.65 -40.68 -64.18
CA VAL A 867 -132.10 -40.74 -63.97
C VAL A 867 -132.83 -40.08 -65.15
N VAL A 868 -132.40 -38.90 -65.61
CA VAL A 868 -132.98 -38.24 -66.79
C VAL A 868 -132.81 -39.08 -68.05
N ARG A 869 -131.65 -39.71 -68.26
CA ARG A 869 -131.39 -40.61 -69.38
C ARG A 869 -132.27 -41.86 -69.33
N GLU A 870 -132.40 -42.48 -68.16
CA GLU A 870 -133.29 -43.64 -67.96
C GLU A 870 -134.76 -43.26 -68.17
N VAL A 871 -135.19 -42.09 -67.68
CA VAL A 871 -136.52 -41.55 -67.94
C VAL A 871 -136.74 -41.28 -69.44
N LEU A 872 -135.76 -40.73 -70.14
CA LEU A 872 -135.83 -40.51 -71.59
C LEU A 872 -135.86 -41.83 -72.37
N ASN A 873 -135.00 -42.80 -72.05
CA ASN A 873 -134.99 -44.14 -72.65
C ASN A 873 -136.31 -44.88 -72.39
N ALA A 874 -136.84 -44.81 -71.17
CA ALA A 874 -138.15 -45.35 -70.84
C ALA A 874 -139.27 -44.65 -71.63
N ARG A 875 -139.15 -43.34 -71.87
CA ARG A 875 -140.09 -42.60 -72.72
C ARG A 875 -140.01 -43.02 -74.18
N THR A 876 -138.81 -43.21 -74.75
CA THR A 876 -138.63 -43.74 -76.12
C THR A 876 -139.23 -45.14 -76.24
N PHE A 877 -139.01 -46.00 -75.25
CA PHE A 877 -139.62 -47.33 -75.17
C PHE A 877 -141.16 -47.27 -75.08
N VAL A 878 -141.72 -46.32 -74.32
CA VAL A 878 -143.17 -46.11 -74.25
C VAL A 878 -143.74 -45.54 -75.56
N GLN A 879 -143.01 -44.68 -76.28
CA GLN A 879 -143.41 -44.19 -77.61
C GLN A 879 -143.37 -45.30 -78.66
N GLU A 880 -142.32 -46.11 -78.71
CA GLU A 880 -142.21 -47.27 -79.60
C GLU A 880 -143.26 -48.35 -79.26
N SER A 881 -143.62 -48.55 -77.99
CA SER A 881 -144.69 -49.48 -77.62
C SER A 881 -146.11 -48.97 -77.96
N GLN A 882 -146.32 -47.65 -78.09
CA GLN A 882 -147.60 -47.09 -78.56
C GLN A 882 -147.76 -47.16 -80.08
N GLU A 883 -146.68 -47.12 -80.86
CA GLU A 883 -146.71 -47.37 -82.31
C GLU A 883 -146.80 -48.88 -82.66
N ALA A 884 -146.33 -49.77 -81.78
CA ALA A 884 -146.33 -51.22 -82.01
C ALA A 884 -147.67 -51.96 -81.79
N THR A 885 -148.78 -51.28 -81.45
CA THR A 885 -150.10 -51.95 -81.28
C THR A 885 -151.23 -51.36 -82.14
N ALA A 886 -150.91 -50.45 -83.07
CA ALA A 886 -151.73 -50.17 -84.24
C ALA A 886 -151.03 -50.79 -85.46
N GLY A 887 -151.30 -52.08 -85.70
CA GLY A 887 -150.47 -52.91 -86.57
C GLY A 887 -150.40 -52.49 -88.04
N ASP A 888 -149.18 -52.42 -88.57
CA ASP A 888 -148.75 -53.08 -89.82
C ASP A 888 -147.20 -53.20 -89.84
N PHE A 889 -146.67 -54.27 -90.42
CA PHE A 889 -145.23 -54.63 -90.44
C PHE A 889 -144.52 -54.19 -91.74
N LEU A 890 -143.21 -53.90 -91.63
CA LEU A 890 -142.15 -53.74 -92.67
C LEU A 890 -141.94 -52.36 -93.33
N LEU A 891 -141.04 -51.56 -92.74
CA LEU A 891 -139.70 -51.22 -93.28
C LEU A 891 -138.80 -50.61 -92.20
#